data_AF-A0A933U4Q4-F1
#
_entry.id   AF-A0A933U4Q4-F1
#
_cell.length_a   1.000
_cell.length_b   1.000
_cell.length_c   1.000
_cell.angle_alpha   90.00
_cell.angle_beta   90.00
_cell.angle_gamma   90.00
#
_symmetry.space_group_name_H-M   'P 1'
#
loop_
_entity.id
_entity.type
_entity.pdbx_description
1 polymer ?
#
loop_
_entity_poly.entity_id
_entity_poly.type
_entity_poly.pdbx_seq_one_letter_code
_entity_poly.pdbx_strand_id
1 'polypeptide(L)'
;MNKLRLSLGLMGASSMLLAACGGGGGSSSGGAGSVMDIEQVANGFGQLLPHTIRKVDATGNPTQTIISIRRESDFVANVVPGNLVLPPPQWPTSATLPTGAAGNHFIYAEFRQNIDIDSVLSPLPSAQAQSGLLGSVTLVAQDPATGQTEPVPCRVLVNGFTYAGTTTGTPPLLPLQHWVDLDSNDQPRALTAEGAGFPGVASNFQGAAKLVSPRTICFVADSDNDLSTSETFPTGRQIKLRVSTALRATNGNFLRNAGLAMTTVGPDTTRPEVATTPPPINSPVITPGQGDTDVDPLTDIRIEFTEPIQPLTLGSIQNGKPPLPSPAVSVTFGPSASLVNVPFAVLPVSVFDLTNYRIIPAFNFPGRSPIGTSSCGDFNAVTVTVNGGQFKDLAALTNLVGGMTFFRTGDGPGIVNAPVSPDTVYLGRSGAVPGLSVVDLNGFGASTGNPTFDPTYTTFTEGNSNYPNNPNVKIQGALLQPPLQPGTCTFNGGSAGVFTLTLDSALGNLIVRAPLITSIGDMMLGHSLDTSFNNGPSPFGCQAGGGNLCAIDGNKVINPAVNGNTMQPALPGQVNGVIGTGAENLCCWAPHPNPPPLTFPPLCVAPFINGQEPTSINTPVVNLLGPGDPFGTPAQGVPPSGLLSPEQNAFFQGPSLPGPTNPAACAPYMIRQQIGQYMYMIDRGRREIVVFNSNRMSVIDRIQTSDPTTLAMSPNLNLLAVVNQLGNTVSFIDINPTSATFHQVVQTTAVGASPRGIAWDPGNEDILVCNELDGNVSIISALSLQVRKTVSSQLSQPFDVAVTPRQQGFGFNRSVYFAYIVNRNGRVAIFESGPNTVNGWGYDDVIGIATQTFRNPKTIQPDQADLRSAVWIAHEGPINTTNNEPGAFGVGAVSKLAIVSGLTGALPLNVQSLFVPQFRDMFLGVVVSSGPPSLSGVPVDIAFDNLRSLSALPNVTSFFSAAAGQPINGKQMIRILPNGAIVKNSTPRYMFVAVPNPTAGSGVVDVLNLDNGLARTDTNRFQSGTQSIPAPNVSVVMDYFRQ
;
A
#
# COMPACT_ATOMS: atom_id res chain seq x y z
N MET A 1 42.30 31.64 -29.29
CA MET A 1 43.34 31.48 -28.25
C MET A 1 42.69 30.69 -27.12
N ASN A 2 42.78 29.36 -27.19
CA ASN A 2 43.68 28.47 -26.43
C ASN A 2 42.89 27.79 -25.30
N LYS A 3 42.36 26.58 -25.56
CA LYS A 3 42.95 25.24 -25.25
C LYS A 3 42.66 24.86 -23.78
N LEU A 4 42.28 23.66 -23.36
CA LEU A 4 42.07 22.34 -23.95
C LEU A 4 41.42 21.44 -22.86
N ARG A 5 40.50 20.56 -23.28
CA ARG A 5 40.23 19.15 -22.91
C ARG A 5 40.64 18.58 -21.53
N LEU A 6 39.63 17.98 -20.89
CA LEU A 6 39.46 16.54 -20.56
C LEU A 6 40.74 15.68 -20.37
N SER A 7 40.87 15.03 -19.21
CA SER A 7 41.34 13.64 -19.11
C SER A 7 41.01 12.97 -17.77
N LEU A 8 40.42 11.78 -17.90
CA LEU A 8 40.21 10.69 -16.96
C LEU A 8 41.46 10.29 -16.15
N GLY A 9 41.27 9.74 -14.95
CA GLY A 9 42.31 9.06 -14.17
C GLY A 9 41.72 8.05 -13.17
N LEU A 10 42.12 6.79 -13.34
CA LEU A 10 41.68 5.56 -12.66
C LEU A 10 42.51 5.26 -11.38
N MET A 11 42.05 4.28 -10.58
CA MET A 11 42.72 3.54 -9.48
C MET A 11 42.90 4.33 -8.17
N GLY A 12 42.90 3.76 -6.96
CA GLY A 12 43.02 2.38 -6.47
C GLY A 12 43.46 2.49 -4.99
N ALA A 13 43.11 1.51 -4.18
CA ALA A 13 43.20 1.50 -2.71
C ALA A 13 44.58 1.84 -2.09
N SER A 14 44.57 2.41 -0.88
CA SER A 14 45.34 1.91 0.27
C SER A 14 45.14 2.78 1.53
N SER A 15 44.84 2.08 2.63
CA SER A 15 44.77 2.52 4.02
C SER A 15 46.13 2.85 4.63
N MET A 16 46.22 3.91 5.44
CA MET A 16 47.06 3.93 6.66
C MET A 16 46.45 4.84 7.74
N LEU A 17 46.45 4.32 8.96
CA LEU A 17 46.06 4.95 10.22
C LEU A 17 46.90 6.17 10.56
N LEU A 18 46.30 7.17 11.22
CA LEU A 18 46.97 8.01 12.21
C LEU A 18 45.97 8.43 13.30
N ALA A 19 46.40 8.26 14.54
CA ALA A 19 45.69 8.57 15.77
C ALA A 19 45.57 10.09 15.98
N ALA A 20 44.45 10.52 16.56
CA ALA A 20 44.33 11.87 17.13
C ALA A 20 43.68 11.78 18.51
N CYS A 21 44.51 11.74 19.54
CA CYS A 21 44.18 12.33 20.83
C CYS A 21 44.17 13.85 20.66
N GLY A 22 43.16 14.53 21.23
CA GLY A 22 43.09 15.98 21.24
C GLY A 22 41.81 16.45 21.91
N GLY A 23 41.83 16.54 23.25
CA GLY A 23 40.84 17.29 24.00
C GLY A 23 41.01 18.79 23.79
N GLY A 24 39.92 19.54 23.93
CA GLY A 24 39.91 20.99 23.88
C GLY A 24 38.48 21.52 23.84
N GLY A 25 37.99 21.99 24.99
CA GLY A 25 36.69 22.62 25.12
C GLY A 25 36.58 23.92 24.34
N GLY A 26 35.34 24.27 23.97
CA GLY A 26 35.03 25.51 23.29
C GLY A 26 33.53 25.65 22.98
N SER A 27 32.85 26.39 23.86
CA SER A 27 31.64 27.20 23.61
C SER A 27 30.53 26.59 22.75
N SER A 28 29.47 26.08 23.40
CA SER A 28 28.20 25.84 22.71
C SER A 28 27.46 27.16 22.50
N SER A 29 27.60 27.73 21.30
CA SER A 29 26.64 28.70 20.76
C SER A 29 25.30 28.00 20.59
N GLY A 30 24.27 28.49 21.28
CA GLY A 30 22.90 28.01 21.14
C GLY A 30 22.42 28.16 19.69
N GLY A 31 22.37 27.03 18.98
CA GLY A 31 21.75 26.95 17.67
C GLY A 31 20.24 27.17 17.80
N ALA A 32 19.76 28.31 17.29
CA ALA A 32 18.36 28.54 16.99
C ALA A 32 17.91 27.48 15.97
N GLY A 33 17.31 26.40 16.47
CA GLY A 33 16.85 25.26 15.67
C GLY A 33 17.01 23.88 16.29
N SER A 34 17.65 23.74 17.48
CA SER A 34 17.72 22.43 18.13
C SER A 34 16.34 22.02 18.68
N VAL A 35 15.97 20.76 18.48
CA VAL A 35 14.76 20.16 19.06
C VAL A 35 15.06 19.77 20.51
N MET A 36 14.11 20.00 21.43
CA MET A 36 14.22 19.51 22.81
C MET A 36 14.01 17.98 22.83
N ASP A 37 15.05 17.24 23.23
CA ASP A 37 15.06 15.78 23.24
C ASP A 37 15.88 15.25 24.44
N ILE A 38 15.63 14.00 24.84
CA ILE A 38 16.38 13.32 25.89
C ILE A 38 17.79 13.06 25.37
N GLU A 39 18.79 13.65 26.02
CA GLU A 39 20.19 13.39 25.67
C GLU A 39 20.65 12.11 26.35
N GLN A 40 20.40 11.99 27.66
CA GLN A 40 20.74 10.82 28.47
C GLN A 40 19.90 10.77 29.75
N VAL A 41 19.58 9.57 30.23
CA VAL A 41 19.21 9.32 31.63
C VAL A 41 20.19 8.33 32.21
N ALA A 42 20.72 8.59 33.41
CA ALA A 42 21.74 7.75 34.02
C ALA A 42 21.65 7.77 35.54
N ASN A 43 22.14 6.70 36.16
CA ASN A 43 22.11 6.50 37.62
C ASN A 43 23.50 6.61 38.29
N GLY A 44 24.47 7.18 37.57
CA GLY A 44 25.87 7.25 37.99
C GLY A 44 26.68 5.99 37.65
N PHE A 45 26.07 4.81 37.66
CA PHE A 45 26.74 3.54 37.35
C PHE A 45 26.63 3.15 35.88
N GLY A 46 25.76 3.83 35.13
CA GLY A 46 25.74 3.82 33.67
C GLY A 46 24.51 4.50 33.10
N GLN A 47 24.31 4.32 31.80
CA GLN A 47 23.21 4.90 31.05
C GLN A 47 21.96 4.00 31.09
N LEU A 48 20.81 4.61 31.40
CA LEU A 48 19.48 3.99 31.36
C LEU A 48 18.75 4.30 30.05
N LEU A 49 18.77 5.57 29.63
CA LEU A 49 18.25 6.04 28.34
C LEU A 49 19.27 6.92 27.62
N PRO A 50 19.27 6.96 26.27
CA PRO A 50 18.62 6.00 25.40
C PRO A 50 19.12 4.56 25.65
N HIS A 51 18.27 3.56 25.44
CA HIS A 51 18.65 2.16 25.62
C HIS A 51 19.86 1.82 24.75
N THR A 52 20.69 0.88 25.21
CA THR A 52 21.94 0.51 24.53
C THR A 52 21.89 -0.88 23.95
N ILE A 53 22.54 -1.07 22.81
CA ILE A 53 22.65 -2.35 22.11
C ILE A 53 24.04 -2.47 21.47
N ARG A 54 24.49 -3.69 21.21
CA ARG A 54 25.71 -3.89 20.40
C ARG A 54 25.41 -3.58 18.95
N LYS A 55 26.29 -2.84 18.29
CA LYS A 55 26.19 -2.58 16.85
C LYS A 55 26.39 -3.90 16.09
N VAL A 56 25.56 -4.18 15.10
CA VAL A 56 25.75 -5.32 14.22
C VAL A 56 26.69 -4.99 13.05
N ASP A 57 27.43 -5.99 12.57
CA ASP A 57 28.22 -5.86 11.34
C ASP A 57 27.36 -6.09 10.08
N ALA A 58 27.97 -6.00 8.90
CA ALA A 58 27.28 -6.20 7.62
C ALA A 58 26.74 -7.62 7.42
N THR A 59 27.19 -8.59 8.23
CA THR A 59 26.72 -9.98 8.22
C THR A 59 25.64 -10.26 9.27
N GLY A 60 25.24 -9.24 10.04
CA GLY A 60 24.21 -9.35 11.08
C GLY A 60 24.72 -9.85 12.43
N ASN A 61 26.04 -9.97 12.63
CA ASN A 61 26.60 -10.44 13.89
C ASN A 61 26.87 -9.27 14.87
N PRO A 62 26.62 -9.44 16.18
CA PRO A 62 26.90 -8.39 17.18
C PRO A 62 28.41 -8.13 17.30
N THR A 63 28.80 -6.86 17.24
CA THR A 63 30.18 -6.41 17.50
C THR A 63 30.40 -6.08 18.98
N GLN A 64 31.63 -5.77 19.37
CA GLN A 64 31.92 -5.26 20.72
C GLN A 64 31.52 -3.78 20.91
N THR A 65 31.17 -3.08 19.83
CA THR A 65 30.83 -1.65 19.90
C THR A 65 29.41 -1.49 20.41
N ILE A 66 29.22 -0.75 21.51
CA ILE A 66 27.90 -0.42 22.06
C ILE A 66 27.44 0.91 21.45
N ILE A 67 26.18 0.97 21.04
CA ILE A 67 25.53 2.17 20.53
C ILE A 67 24.23 2.43 21.31
N SER A 68 23.78 3.69 21.33
CA SER A 68 22.48 4.06 21.88
C SER A 68 21.41 4.06 20.79
N ILE A 69 20.25 3.50 21.11
CA ILE A 69 19.07 3.48 20.23
C ILE A 69 18.37 4.84 20.35
N ARG A 70 18.58 5.73 19.37
CA ARG A 70 17.98 7.08 19.38
C ARG A 70 16.89 7.27 18.34
N ARG A 71 16.86 6.38 17.33
CA ARG A 71 15.88 6.38 16.24
C ARG A 71 15.38 4.96 16.02
N GLU A 72 14.19 4.86 15.44
CA GLU A 72 13.62 3.59 15.01
C GLU A 72 14.54 2.86 14.01
N SER A 73 15.24 3.59 13.14
CA SER A 73 16.25 2.99 12.25
C SER A 73 17.39 2.30 12.99
N ASP A 74 17.83 2.86 14.13
CA ASP A 74 18.88 2.25 14.96
C ASP A 74 18.36 0.97 15.61
N PHE A 75 17.08 0.97 16.01
CA PHE A 75 16.39 -0.17 16.58
C PHE A 75 16.25 -1.31 15.57
N VAL A 76 15.64 -1.04 14.41
CA VAL A 76 15.41 -2.04 13.34
C VAL A 76 16.72 -2.62 12.81
N ALA A 77 17.77 -1.81 12.68
CA ALA A 77 19.05 -2.27 12.15
C ALA A 77 19.84 -3.17 13.11
N ASN A 78 19.66 -3.04 14.43
CA ASN A 78 20.53 -3.71 15.42
C ASN A 78 19.81 -4.75 16.28
N VAL A 79 18.48 -4.67 16.44
CA VAL A 79 17.70 -5.66 17.19
C VAL A 79 17.47 -6.88 16.28
N VAL A 80 18.41 -7.82 16.35
CA VAL A 80 18.43 -9.05 15.54
C VAL A 80 18.54 -10.29 16.44
N PRO A 81 18.16 -11.49 15.97
CA PRO A 81 18.31 -12.72 16.75
C PRO A 81 19.74 -12.89 17.27
N GLY A 82 19.89 -13.08 18.59
CA GLY A 82 21.21 -13.16 19.25
C GLY A 82 21.81 -11.82 19.68
N ASN A 83 21.19 -10.68 19.33
CA ASN A 83 21.57 -9.35 19.79
C ASN A 83 20.47 -8.68 20.62
N LEU A 84 20.55 -8.84 21.93
CA LEU A 84 19.56 -8.30 22.86
C LEU A 84 19.89 -6.86 23.25
N VAL A 85 18.84 -6.08 23.55
CA VAL A 85 19.00 -4.78 24.20
C VAL A 85 19.65 -5.03 25.57
N LEU A 86 20.65 -4.24 25.92
CA LEU A 86 21.42 -4.47 27.15
C LEU A 86 20.58 -4.09 28.39
N PRO A 87 20.72 -4.84 29.49
CA PRO A 87 20.05 -4.51 30.74
C PRO A 87 20.47 -3.13 31.25
N PRO A 88 19.54 -2.39 31.88
CA PRO A 88 19.90 -1.14 32.53
C PRO A 88 20.91 -1.42 33.67
N PRO A 89 21.92 -0.55 33.86
CA PRO A 89 22.80 -0.61 35.02
C PRO A 89 21.99 -0.43 36.30
N GLN A 90 22.34 -1.18 37.35
CA GLN A 90 21.68 -1.15 38.65
C GLN A 90 22.53 -0.38 39.67
N TRP A 91 21.91 0.11 40.74
CA TRP A 91 22.66 0.63 41.88
C TRP A 91 23.21 -0.52 42.74
N PRO A 92 24.38 -0.35 43.39
CA PRO A 92 24.81 -1.20 44.49
C PRO A 92 23.81 -1.18 45.65
N THR A 93 23.75 -2.25 46.45
CA THR A 93 22.87 -2.30 47.63
C THR A 93 23.30 -1.37 48.76
N SER A 94 24.48 -0.78 48.69
CA SER A 94 24.99 0.21 49.64
C SER A 94 25.03 1.61 49.03
N ALA A 95 24.80 2.64 49.85
CA ALA A 95 24.86 4.05 49.48
C ALA A 95 26.29 4.45 49.10
N THR A 96 26.61 4.27 47.82
CA THR A 96 27.94 4.49 47.26
C THR A 96 27.84 5.25 45.94
N LEU A 97 28.85 6.06 45.67
CA LEU A 97 29.05 6.77 44.41
C LEU A 97 29.74 5.85 43.38
N PRO A 98 29.78 6.24 42.09
CA PRO A 98 30.41 5.43 41.03
C PRO A 98 31.89 5.11 41.26
N THR A 99 32.58 5.88 42.11
CA THR A 99 33.97 5.65 42.52
C THR A 99 34.13 4.57 43.60
N GLY A 100 33.03 4.10 44.19
CA GLY A 100 33.01 3.21 45.37
C GLY A 100 33.08 3.95 46.71
N ALA A 101 33.20 5.27 46.72
CA ALA A 101 33.12 6.08 47.94
C ALA A 101 31.68 6.10 48.51
N ALA A 102 31.53 6.34 49.81
CA ALA A 102 30.22 6.55 50.42
C ALA A 102 29.54 7.81 49.86
N GLY A 103 28.24 7.74 49.59
CA GLY A 103 27.45 8.89 49.16
C GLY A 103 26.05 8.50 48.69
N ASN A 104 25.18 9.50 48.57
CA ASN A 104 23.79 9.31 48.16
C ASN A 104 23.66 8.73 46.76
N HIS A 105 22.75 7.76 46.60
CA HIS A 105 22.32 7.34 45.28
C HIS A 105 21.66 8.51 44.54
N PHE A 106 21.86 8.55 43.23
CA PHE A 106 21.25 9.56 42.39
C PHE A 106 20.85 9.00 41.02
N ILE A 107 19.85 9.64 40.41
CA ILE A 107 19.49 9.49 39.01
C ILE A 107 19.40 10.88 38.39
N TYR A 108 19.78 11.03 37.13
CA TYR A 108 19.64 12.29 36.44
C TYR A 108 19.15 12.11 35.00
N ALA A 109 18.41 13.10 34.50
CA ALA A 109 17.99 13.23 33.13
C ALA A 109 18.60 14.48 32.51
N GLU A 110 19.45 14.30 31.50
CA GLU A 110 20.11 15.33 30.71
C GLU A 110 19.39 15.51 29.37
N PHE A 111 19.24 16.76 28.94
CA PHE A 111 18.53 17.14 27.72
C PHE A 111 19.38 18.01 26.80
N ARG A 112 18.93 18.17 25.55
CA ARG A 112 19.64 19.01 24.56
C ARG A 112 19.50 20.51 24.79
N GLN A 113 18.54 20.93 25.60
CA GLN A 113 18.27 22.34 25.89
C GLN A 113 18.15 22.61 27.39
N ASN A 114 18.31 23.87 27.76
CA ASN A 114 18.19 24.30 29.16
C ASN A 114 16.75 24.18 29.62
N ILE A 115 16.56 23.58 30.79
CA ILE A 115 15.26 23.22 31.33
C ILE A 115 14.63 24.43 32.02
N ASP A 116 13.34 24.62 31.78
CA ASP A 116 12.55 25.54 32.58
C ASP A 116 12.20 24.89 33.92
N ILE A 117 12.74 25.43 35.02
CA ILE A 117 12.57 24.85 36.36
C ILE A 117 11.10 24.79 36.79
N ASP A 118 10.30 25.76 36.37
CA ASP A 118 8.86 25.81 36.70
C ASP A 118 8.05 24.83 35.85
N SER A 119 8.68 24.16 34.88
CA SER A 119 8.10 23.01 34.20
C SER A 119 8.38 21.70 34.92
N VAL A 120 9.26 21.67 35.93
CA VAL A 120 9.68 20.46 36.67
C VAL A 120 9.29 20.51 38.14
N LEU A 121 9.51 21.64 38.82
CA LEU A 121 9.34 21.79 40.26
C LEU A 121 8.20 22.74 40.60
N SER A 122 7.54 22.48 41.72
CA SER A 122 6.48 23.32 42.27
C SER A 122 6.92 23.99 43.58
N PRO A 123 6.69 25.31 43.74
CA PRO A 123 6.96 26.02 44.99
C PRO A 123 5.92 25.73 46.09
N LEU A 124 4.85 24.99 45.80
CA LEU A 124 3.78 24.69 46.75
C LEU A 124 4.26 23.70 47.83
N PRO A 125 4.03 23.96 49.12
CA PRO A 125 4.41 23.03 50.19
C PRO A 125 3.76 21.65 50.05
N SER A 126 2.54 21.59 49.51
CA SER A 126 1.83 20.33 49.24
C SER A 126 2.51 19.47 48.17
N ALA A 127 3.31 20.05 47.27
CA ALA A 127 4.05 19.31 46.25
C ALA A 127 5.24 18.52 46.82
N GLN A 128 5.71 18.86 48.03
CA GLN A 128 6.81 18.14 48.68
C GLN A 128 6.46 16.68 48.99
N ALA A 129 5.17 16.33 49.09
CA ALA A 129 4.73 14.92 49.20
C ALA A 129 5.07 14.07 47.95
N GLN A 130 5.41 14.71 46.82
CA GLN A 130 5.89 14.10 45.59
C GLN A 130 7.29 14.61 45.24
N SER A 131 8.12 14.89 46.26
CA SER A 131 9.51 15.36 46.09
C SER A 131 9.60 16.71 45.35
N GLY A 132 8.53 17.50 45.39
CA GLY A 132 8.45 18.81 44.76
C GLY A 132 8.18 18.78 43.25
N LEU A 133 7.95 17.61 42.65
CA LEU A 133 7.77 17.44 41.21
C LEU A 133 6.40 17.89 40.71
N LEU A 134 6.40 18.41 39.48
CA LEU A 134 5.21 18.56 38.64
C LEU A 134 5.01 17.28 37.81
N GLY A 135 3.77 16.98 37.40
CA GLY A 135 3.45 15.77 36.62
C GLY A 135 4.14 15.65 35.25
N SER A 136 4.93 16.65 34.84
CA SER A 136 5.77 16.59 33.65
C SER A 136 6.91 15.57 33.78
N VAL A 137 7.40 15.35 35.00
CA VAL A 137 8.46 14.39 35.36
C VAL A 137 8.09 13.70 36.67
N THR A 138 8.14 12.38 36.71
CA THR A 138 7.81 11.62 37.92
C THR A 138 8.88 10.60 38.25
N LEU A 139 9.17 10.43 39.54
CA LEU A 139 10.05 9.39 40.07
C LEU A 139 9.29 8.58 41.13
N VAL A 140 8.98 7.32 40.82
CA VAL A 140 8.20 6.44 41.69
C VAL A 140 8.89 5.09 41.89
N ALA A 141 8.72 4.50 43.07
CA ALA A 141 9.10 3.14 43.38
C ALA A 141 7.86 2.26 43.22
N GLN A 142 7.94 1.27 42.33
CA GLN A 142 6.87 0.31 42.13
C GLN A 142 7.15 -0.98 42.91
N ASP A 143 6.15 -1.44 43.66
CA ASP A 143 6.15 -2.77 44.28
C ASP A 143 5.91 -3.83 43.19
N PRO A 144 6.82 -4.80 43.03
CA PRO A 144 6.76 -5.77 41.95
C PRO A 144 5.65 -6.81 42.11
N ALA A 145 5.15 -7.04 43.34
CA ALA A 145 4.11 -8.03 43.60
C ALA A 145 2.70 -7.43 43.47
N THR A 146 2.53 -6.16 43.86
CA THR A 146 1.22 -5.50 43.91
C THR A 146 0.99 -4.48 42.79
N GLY A 147 2.05 -4.08 42.09
CA GLY A 147 2.01 -3.02 41.07
C GLY A 147 1.80 -1.61 41.64
N GLN A 148 1.68 -1.47 42.96
CA GLN A 148 1.48 -0.18 43.63
C GLN A 148 2.72 0.70 43.48
N THR A 149 2.50 1.98 43.17
CA THR A 149 3.56 2.97 43.01
C THR A 149 3.54 3.95 44.17
N GLU A 150 4.71 4.17 44.77
CA GLU A 150 4.91 5.15 45.83
C GLU A 150 5.93 6.21 45.37
N PRO A 151 5.79 7.49 45.73
CA PRO A 151 6.82 8.49 45.46
C PRO A 151 8.16 8.07 46.04
N VAL A 152 9.25 8.26 45.29
CA VAL A 152 10.60 8.00 45.80
C VAL A 152 11.03 9.16 46.69
N PRO A 153 11.40 8.93 47.97
CA PRO A 153 11.99 9.96 48.83
C PRO A 153 13.29 10.45 48.20
N CYS A 154 13.27 11.69 47.70
CA CYS A 154 14.42 12.28 47.04
C CYS A 154 14.36 13.82 47.06
N ARG A 155 15.54 14.42 46.96
CA ARG A 155 15.69 15.84 46.63
C ARG A 155 15.89 16.00 45.13
N VAL A 156 15.09 16.87 44.51
CA VAL A 156 15.19 17.15 43.08
C VAL A 156 15.82 18.52 42.86
N LEU A 157 16.88 18.57 42.07
CA LEU A 157 17.60 19.79 41.74
C LEU A 157 17.64 19.98 40.21
N VAL A 158 17.42 21.21 39.76
CA VAL A 158 17.62 21.63 38.36
C VAL A 158 18.64 22.74 38.37
N ASN A 159 19.77 22.57 37.66
CA ASN A 159 20.87 23.53 37.69
C ASN A 159 21.39 23.84 39.12
N GLY A 160 21.31 22.88 40.05
CA GLY A 160 21.66 23.10 41.45
C GLY A 160 20.61 23.84 42.31
N PHE A 161 19.46 24.20 41.74
CA PHE A 161 18.37 24.87 42.44
C PHE A 161 17.27 23.88 42.85
N THR A 162 16.67 24.12 44.02
CA THR A 162 15.47 23.43 44.52
C THR A 162 14.60 24.38 45.34
N TYR A 163 13.31 24.09 45.47
CA TYR A 163 12.41 24.80 46.40
C TYR A 163 12.50 24.15 47.79
N ALA A 164 12.96 24.90 48.80
CA ALA A 164 13.18 24.39 50.15
C ALA A 164 13.19 25.51 51.20
N GLY A 165 13.18 25.14 52.49
CA GLY A 165 13.26 26.07 53.62
C GLY A 165 11.88 26.47 54.18
N THR A 166 11.84 27.55 54.95
CA THR A 166 10.60 28.06 55.55
C THR A 166 9.73 28.76 54.51
N THR A 167 8.42 28.48 54.51
CA THR A 167 7.49 29.10 53.58
C THR A 167 7.38 30.61 53.80
N THR A 168 7.20 31.35 52.71
CA THR A 168 7.05 32.81 52.71
C THR A 168 5.86 33.22 51.84
N GLY A 169 5.24 34.37 52.15
CA GLY A 169 4.14 34.94 51.36
C GLY A 169 2.74 34.36 51.61
N THR A 170 1.76 34.90 50.87
CA THR A 170 0.34 34.46 50.87
C THR A 170 -0.13 34.29 49.41
N PRO A 171 -0.39 33.06 48.92
CA PRO A 171 -0.31 31.77 49.62
C PRO A 171 1.12 31.41 50.04
N PRO A 172 1.31 30.54 51.05
CA PRO A 172 2.63 30.14 51.51
C PRO A 172 3.37 29.34 50.43
N LEU A 173 4.52 29.86 49.99
CA LEU A 173 5.39 29.24 48.98
C LEU A 173 6.78 28.97 49.56
N LEU A 174 7.40 27.87 49.13
CA LEU A 174 8.80 27.59 49.44
C LEU A 174 9.69 28.50 48.58
N PRO A 175 10.72 29.15 49.16
CA PRO A 175 11.66 29.94 48.38
C PRO A 175 12.57 29.04 47.53
N LEU A 176 12.94 29.53 46.34
CA LEU A 176 13.94 28.88 45.50
C LEU A 176 15.32 29.09 46.11
N GLN A 177 16.05 28.02 46.36
CA GLN A 177 17.39 28.05 46.93
C GLN A 177 18.41 27.42 45.98
N HIS A 178 19.61 27.99 45.92
CA HIS A 178 20.73 27.48 45.16
C HIS A 178 21.65 26.68 46.10
N TRP A 179 21.61 25.35 46.02
CA TRP A 179 22.30 24.49 46.98
C TRP A 179 23.70 24.09 46.53
N VAL A 180 23.89 23.93 45.23
CA VAL A 180 25.13 23.41 44.64
C VAL A 180 25.44 24.17 43.35
N ASP A 181 26.70 24.55 43.16
CA ASP A 181 27.19 25.17 41.93
C ASP A 181 28.50 24.49 41.51
N LEU A 182 29.04 24.82 40.35
CA LEU A 182 30.37 24.39 39.92
C LEU A 182 31.45 25.36 40.43
N ASP A 183 32.55 24.82 40.94
CA ASP A 183 33.74 25.60 41.26
C ASP A 183 34.56 25.95 40.00
N SER A 184 35.70 26.62 40.19
CA SER A 184 36.59 27.02 39.09
C SER A 184 37.22 25.86 38.32
N ASN A 185 37.07 24.62 38.79
CA ASN A 185 37.58 23.39 38.17
C ASN A 185 36.43 22.51 37.62
N ASP A 186 35.25 23.09 37.42
CA ASP A 186 34.03 22.39 37.01
C ASP A 186 33.62 21.26 37.97
N GLN A 187 33.89 21.39 39.27
CA GLN A 187 33.48 20.40 40.28
C GLN A 187 32.31 20.89 41.12
N PRO A 188 31.33 20.03 41.45
CA PRO A 188 30.24 20.42 42.32
C PRO A 188 30.75 20.90 43.69
N ARG A 189 30.28 22.07 44.12
CA ARG A 189 30.56 22.66 45.43
C ARG A 189 29.26 23.06 46.09
N ALA A 190 29.10 22.70 47.36
CA ALA A 190 27.96 23.15 48.16
C ALA A 190 28.02 24.67 48.42
N LEU A 191 26.86 25.32 48.31
CA LEU A 191 26.63 26.71 48.70
C LEU A 191 25.86 26.82 50.02
N THR A 192 25.13 25.76 50.37
CA THR A 192 24.39 25.63 51.63
C THR A 192 24.90 24.42 52.42
N ALA A 193 24.55 24.33 53.71
CA ALA A 193 24.95 23.18 54.53
C ALA A 193 24.29 21.88 54.03
N GLU A 194 23.04 22.00 53.59
CA GLU A 194 22.22 20.93 53.02
C GLU A 194 22.79 20.42 51.68
N GLY A 195 23.47 21.27 50.92
CA GLY A 195 24.13 20.90 49.67
C GLY A 195 25.39 20.04 49.85
N ALA A 196 25.93 19.90 51.07
CA ALA A 196 27.17 19.15 51.32
C ALA A 196 27.05 17.65 50.98
N GLY A 197 25.82 17.12 51.10
CA GLY A 197 25.45 15.74 50.78
C GLY A 197 25.24 15.43 49.29
N PHE A 198 25.31 16.45 48.43
CA PHE A 198 25.06 16.27 47.01
C PHE A 198 26.17 15.44 46.33
N PRO A 199 25.81 14.51 45.43
CA PRO A 199 26.79 13.66 44.74
C PRO A 199 27.86 14.48 44.02
N GLY A 200 29.13 14.23 44.35
CA GLY A 200 30.28 14.91 43.74
C GLY A 200 30.88 16.03 44.57
N VAL A 201 30.20 16.51 45.63
CA VAL A 201 30.73 17.57 46.51
C VAL A 201 31.78 17.03 47.48
N ALA A 202 31.41 16.05 48.32
CA ALA A 202 32.32 15.46 49.31
C ALA A 202 33.31 14.45 48.70
N SER A 203 32.92 13.83 47.59
CA SER A 203 33.73 12.83 46.88
C SER A 203 33.44 12.93 45.39
N ASN A 204 34.36 13.56 44.67
CA ASN A 204 34.21 13.83 43.25
C ASN A 204 34.32 12.56 42.38
N PHE A 205 33.67 12.58 41.23
CA PHE A 205 33.72 11.51 40.22
C PHE A 205 33.56 12.07 38.80
N GLN A 206 33.96 11.28 37.80
CA GLN A 206 33.87 11.69 36.41
C GLN A 206 32.39 11.92 36.01
N GLY A 207 32.09 13.13 35.56
CA GLY A 207 30.74 13.53 35.15
C GLY A 207 29.89 14.17 36.24
N ALA A 208 30.42 14.36 37.46
CA ALA A 208 29.71 15.05 38.54
C ALA A 208 29.24 16.46 38.16
N ALA A 209 30.01 17.17 37.33
CA ALA A 209 29.65 18.48 36.77
C ALA A 209 28.30 18.48 36.03
N LYS A 210 27.95 17.37 35.39
CA LYS A 210 26.70 17.25 34.62
C LYS A 210 25.45 17.35 35.50
N LEU A 211 25.56 16.98 36.77
CA LEU A 211 24.43 16.98 37.70
C LEU A 211 23.94 18.39 38.03
N VAL A 212 24.79 19.40 37.82
CA VAL A 212 24.53 20.82 38.11
C VAL A 212 24.33 21.63 36.82
N SER A 213 24.23 20.96 35.67
CA SER A 213 24.00 21.62 34.37
C SER A 213 22.59 22.21 34.28
N PRO A 214 22.40 23.34 33.55
CA PRO A 214 21.07 23.89 33.28
C PRO A 214 20.20 22.99 32.39
N ARG A 215 20.79 21.92 31.84
CA ARG A 215 20.12 20.92 31.01
C ARG A 215 19.80 19.62 31.75
N THR A 216 20.02 19.58 33.06
CA THR A 216 19.91 18.36 33.86
C THR A 216 18.90 18.52 34.98
N ILE A 217 18.07 17.49 35.16
CA ILE A 217 17.27 17.26 36.36
C ILE A 217 17.97 16.16 37.15
N CYS A 218 18.40 16.45 38.37
CA CYS A 218 19.07 15.49 39.25
C CYS A 218 18.15 15.15 40.43
N PHE A 219 18.03 13.87 40.73
CA PHE A 219 17.28 13.32 41.85
C PHE A 219 18.28 12.63 42.75
N VAL A 220 18.36 13.06 44.01
CA VAL A 220 19.27 12.53 45.02
C VAL A 220 18.43 11.85 46.09
N ALA A 221 18.76 10.61 46.48
CA ALA A 221 18.08 9.93 47.57
C ALA A 221 18.09 10.81 48.83
N ASP A 222 16.91 10.96 49.45
CA ASP A 222 16.68 11.82 50.61
C ASP A 222 15.51 11.25 51.44
N SER A 223 15.77 10.23 52.26
CA SER A 223 14.75 9.48 52.99
C SER A 223 14.46 10.05 54.38
N ASP A 224 15.45 10.68 55.01
CA ASP A 224 15.34 11.33 56.31
C ASP A 224 15.26 12.87 56.23
N ASN A 225 15.24 13.43 55.01
CA ASN A 225 15.24 14.87 54.75
C ASN A 225 16.57 15.55 55.18
N ASP A 226 17.67 14.80 55.23
CA ASP A 226 19.04 15.23 55.49
C ASP A 226 20.03 14.57 54.51
N LEU A 227 20.37 15.28 53.43
CA LEU A 227 21.35 14.82 52.44
C LEU A 227 22.74 14.52 53.02
N SER A 228 23.10 14.97 54.23
CA SER A 228 24.42 14.70 54.80
C SER A 228 24.61 13.22 55.20
N THR A 229 23.51 12.46 55.37
CA THR A 229 23.56 11.01 55.50
C THR A 229 23.67 10.37 54.11
N SER A 230 24.31 9.20 54.01
CA SER A 230 24.43 8.48 52.73
C SER A 230 23.33 7.43 52.62
N GLU A 231 22.43 7.64 51.68
CA GLU A 231 21.20 6.88 51.53
C GLU A 231 21.10 6.19 50.16
N THR A 232 20.26 5.16 50.12
CA THR A 232 19.93 4.44 48.89
C THR A 232 18.49 4.74 48.48
N PHE A 233 18.19 4.62 47.19
CA PHE A 233 16.79 4.48 46.80
C PHE A 233 16.18 3.18 47.38
N PRO A 234 14.83 3.04 47.43
CA PRO A 234 14.19 1.86 47.99
C PRO A 234 14.65 0.55 47.32
N THR A 235 15.14 -0.40 48.14
CA THR A 235 15.57 -1.73 47.69
C THR A 235 14.39 -2.66 47.45
N GLY A 236 14.52 -3.64 46.54
CA GLY A 236 13.44 -4.59 46.24
C GLY A 236 12.22 -3.95 45.54
N ARG A 237 12.38 -2.74 45.03
CA ARG A 237 11.40 -1.98 44.26
C ARG A 237 11.98 -1.61 42.90
N GLN A 238 11.11 -1.45 41.91
CA GLN A 238 11.51 -0.94 40.60
C GLN A 238 11.38 0.59 40.59
N ILE A 239 12.48 1.28 40.35
CA ILE A 239 12.53 2.75 40.32
C ILE A 239 12.23 3.22 38.90
N LYS A 240 11.16 4.01 38.74
CA LYS A 240 10.62 4.44 37.46
C LYS A 240 10.71 5.96 37.35
N LEU A 241 11.56 6.44 36.44
CA LEU A 241 11.66 7.84 36.06
C LEU A 241 10.94 8.06 34.73
N ARG A 242 9.79 8.74 34.76
CA ARG A 242 9.05 9.10 33.56
C ARG A 242 9.26 10.57 33.23
N VAL A 243 9.57 10.85 31.98
CA VAL A 243 9.62 12.21 31.43
C VAL A 243 8.57 12.32 30.34
N SER A 244 7.62 13.24 30.49
CA SER A 244 6.54 13.45 29.53
C SER A 244 6.88 14.56 28.52
N THR A 245 6.10 14.63 27.44
CA THR A 245 6.18 15.71 26.45
C THR A 245 5.78 17.08 27.01
N ALA A 246 5.22 17.15 28.23
CA ALA A 246 4.90 18.42 28.89
C ALA A 246 6.13 19.15 29.45
N LEU A 247 7.29 18.48 29.54
CA LEU A 247 8.55 19.11 29.93
C LEU A 247 8.91 20.22 28.94
N ARG A 248 9.30 21.38 29.48
CA ARG A 248 9.55 22.59 28.69
C ARG A 248 11.00 23.06 28.85
N ALA A 249 11.60 23.51 27.75
CA ALA A 249 12.86 24.23 27.75
C ALA A 249 12.65 25.73 28.00
N THR A 250 13.66 26.43 28.51
CA THR A 250 13.63 27.89 28.78
C THR A 250 13.25 28.76 27.58
N ASN A 251 13.37 28.24 26.35
CA ASN A 251 12.96 28.91 25.11
C ASN A 251 11.51 28.60 24.69
N GLY A 252 10.75 27.85 25.49
CA GLY A 252 9.35 27.48 25.23
C GLY A 252 9.14 26.17 24.48
N ASN A 253 10.19 25.49 24.02
CA ASN A 253 10.04 24.22 23.29
C ASN A 253 9.65 23.07 24.22
N PHE A 254 8.73 22.23 23.76
CA PHE A 254 8.33 21.00 24.44
C PHE A 254 9.24 19.82 24.06
N LEU A 255 9.38 18.87 24.97
CA LEU A 255 10.09 17.62 24.72
C LEU A 255 9.41 16.83 23.59
N ARG A 256 10.20 16.44 22.57
CA ARG A 256 9.68 15.73 21.39
C ARG A 256 9.12 14.35 21.73
N ASN A 257 9.87 13.55 22.48
CA ASN A 257 9.52 12.17 22.81
C ASN A 257 9.50 11.98 24.32
N ALA A 258 8.43 11.39 24.84
CA ALA A 258 8.43 10.90 26.22
C ALA A 258 9.41 9.72 26.36
N GLY A 259 9.94 9.56 27.57
CA GLY A 259 10.84 8.46 27.93
C GLY A 259 10.52 7.88 29.30
N LEU A 260 10.81 6.59 29.47
CA LEU A 260 10.64 5.87 30.72
C LEU A 260 11.92 5.10 31.04
N ALA A 261 12.67 5.59 32.01
CA ALA A 261 13.87 4.93 32.51
C ALA A 261 13.51 4.10 33.75
N MET A 262 13.99 2.86 33.79
CA MET A 262 13.71 1.93 34.88
C MET A 262 14.99 1.24 35.35
N THR A 263 15.15 1.06 36.65
CA THR A 263 16.32 0.45 37.30
C THR A 263 15.96 0.00 38.73
N THR A 264 16.83 -0.78 39.36
CA THR A 264 16.68 -1.29 40.73
C THR A 264 17.90 -0.95 41.58
N VAL A 265 17.71 -1.04 42.91
CA VAL A 265 18.82 -1.10 43.87
C VAL A 265 19.10 -2.58 44.16
N GLY A 266 20.29 -3.05 43.77
CA GLY A 266 20.61 -4.48 43.72
C GLY A 266 20.08 -5.17 42.45
N PRO A 267 20.24 -6.51 42.38
CA PRO A 267 19.82 -7.29 41.22
C PRO A 267 18.32 -7.14 40.96
N ASP A 268 17.98 -7.01 39.69
CA ASP A 268 16.59 -7.10 39.25
C ASP A 268 16.09 -8.54 39.42
N THR A 269 15.05 -8.69 40.24
CA THR A 269 14.36 -9.96 40.48
C THR A 269 12.88 -9.87 40.10
N THR A 270 12.45 -8.73 39.56
CA THR A 270 11.06 -8.48 39.17
C THR A 270 10.79 -9.16 37.86
N ARG A 271 9.60 -9.76 37.71
CA ARG A 271 9.22 -10.40 36.44
C ARG A 271 8.35 -9.45 35.65
N PRO A 272 8.49 -9.44 34.31
CA PRO A 272 7.68 -8.59 33.48
C PRO A 272 6.28 -9.19 33.38
N GLU A 273 5.25 -8.36 33.43
CA GLU A 273 3.87 -8.77 33.23
C GLU A 273 3.15 -7.78 32.32
N VAL A 274 2.03 -8.22 31.75
CA VAL A 274 1.11 -7.29 31.07
C VAL A 274 0.53 -6.36 32.13
N ALA A 275 0.59 -5.06 31.90
CA ALA A 275 0.00 -4.08 32.81
C ALA A 275 -1.51 -4.33 32.93
N THR A 276 -2.08 -4.12 34.11
CA THR A 276 -3.53 -4.29 34.35
C THR A 276 -4.15 -2.98 34.85
N THR A 277 -5.43 -2.79 34.55
CA THR A 277 -6.19 -1.68 35.14
C THR A 277 -6.30 -1.85 36.65
N PRO A 278 -6.30 -0.76 37.44
CA PRO A 278 -6.49 -0.86 38.88
C PRO A 278 -7.81 -1.58 39.26
N PRO A 279 -7.90 -2.16 40.46
CA PRO A 279 -9.13 -2.76 40.96
C PRO A 279 -10.34 -1.81 40.84
N PRO A 280 -11.57 -2.33 40.60
CA PRO A 280 -11.99 -3.72 40.78
C PRO A 280 -11.91 -4.62 39.54
N ILE A 281 -11.58 -4.09 38.35
CA ILE A 281 -11.73 -4.80 37.07
C ILE A 281 -10.48 -5.64 36.74
N ASN A 282 -9.26 -5.19 37.10
CA ASN A 282 -7.99 -5.93 36.93
C ASN A 282 -7.78 -6.54 35.53
N SER A 283 -8.09 -5.80 34.48
CA SER A 283 -8.03 -6.32 33.11
C SER A 283 -6.76 -5.85 32.39
N PRO A 284 -6.17 -6.66 31.48
CA PRO A 284 -4.94 -6.28 30.78
C PRO A 284 -5.09 -4.98 29.98
N VAL A 285 -4.08 -4.12 30.06
CA VAL A 285 -3.98 -2.85 29.33
C VAL A 285 -3.52 -3.15 27.90
N ILE A 286 -4.49 -3.59 27.11
CA ILE A 286 -4.37 -3.84 25.68
C ILE A 286 -5.44 -2.99 24.99
N THR A 287 -5.05 -2.19 24.00
CA THR A 287 -5.95 -1.27 23.29
C THR A 287 -5.80 -1.46 21.78
N PRO A 288 -6.88 -1.69 21.02
CA PRO A 288 -8.26 -1.88 21.46
C PRO A 288 -8.44 -3.17 22.29
N GLY A 289 -9.48 -3.21 23.13
CA GLY A 289 -9.71 -4.35 24.02
C GLY A 289 -11.01 -4.23 24.81
N GLN A 290 -11.17 -5.05 25.85
CA GLN A 290 -12.27 -4.97 26.82
C GLN A 290 -13.69 -5.05 26.22
N GLY A 291 -13.82 -5.66 25.03
CA GLY A 291 -15.08 -5.73 24.31
C GLY A 291 -15.41 -4.47 23.51
N ASP A 292 -14.44 -3.58 23.26
CA ASP A 292 -14.58 -2.43 22.37
C ASP A 292 -15.27 -2.85 21.06
N THR A 293 -16.22 -2.05 20.61
CA THR A 293 -16.94 -2.23 19.34
C THR A 293 -16.66 -1.06 18.40
N ASP A 294 -16.98 -1.25 17.12
CA ASP A 294 -16.78 -0.24 16.08
C ASP A 294 -15.33 0.23 15.93
N VAL A 295 -14.40 -0.67 16.23
CA VAL A 295 -12.96 -0.44 16.10
C VAL A 295 -12.56 -0.39 14.62
N ASP A 296 -11.69 0.54 14.25
CA ASP A 296 -11.16 0.64 12.89
C ASP A 296 -10.45 -0.69 12.49
N PRO A 297 -10.83 -1.35 11.37
CA PRO A 297 -10.18 -2.57 10.91
C PRO A 297 -8.68 -2.42 10.57
N LEU A 298 -8.17 -1.19 10.43
CA LEU A 298 -6.76 -0.84 10.22
C LEU A 298 -6.00 -0.57 11.53
N THR A 299 -6.63 -0.73 12.68
CA THR A 299 -6.00 -0.41 13.95
C THR A 299 -4.78 -1.31 14.21
N ASP A 300 -3.72 -0.68 14.72
CA ASP A 300 -2.68 -1.39 15.43
C ASP A 300 -3.19 -1.76 16.84
N ILE A 301 -2.60 -2.79 17.44
CA ILE A 301 -2.88 -3.19 18.82
C ILE A 301 -1.74 -2.69 19.70
N ARG A 302 -2.05 -2.00 20.79
CA ARG A 302 -1.09 -1.50 21.78
C ARG A 302 -1.11 -2.40 23.00
N ILE A 303 0.06 -2.82 23.47
CA ILE A 303 0.23 -3.61 24.71
C ILE A 303 1.16 -2.85 25.64
N GLU A 304 0.70 -2.61 26.86
CA GLU A 304 1.52 -2.03 27.93
C GLU A 304 1.98 -3.11 28.91
N PHE A 305 3.24 -3.03 29.31
CA PHE A 305 3.90 -3.95 30.22
C PHE A 305 4.33 -3.22 31.50
N THR A 306 4.53 -3.98 32.58
CA THR A 306 4.99 -3.44 33.86
C THR A 306 6.41 -2.87 33.78
N GLU A 307 7.23 -3.38 32.86
CA GLU A 307 8.64 -3.01 32.70
C GLU A 307 9.16 -3.17 31.26
N PRO A 308 10.41 -2.74 30.96
CA PRO A 308 10.98 -2.80 29.61
C PRO A 308 11.18 -4.24 29.11
N ILE A 309 10.60 -4.57 27.96
CA ILE A 309 10.62 -5.93 27.39
C ILE A 309 11.69 -6.07 26.31
N GLN A 310 12.30 -7.25 26.20
CA GLN A 310 13.13 -7.64 25.07
C GLN A 310 12.27 -7.78 23.81
N PRO A 311 12.43 -6.91 22.79
CA PRO A 311 11.48 -6.82 21.68
C PRO A 311 11.26 -8.13 20.92
N LEU A 312 12.34 -8.88 20.66
CA LEU A 312 12.30 -10.14 19.91
C LEU A 312 11.62 -11.28 20.66
N THR A 313 11.37 -11.12 21.97
CA THR A 313 10.58 -12.09 22.73
C THR A 313 9.08 -11.87 22.55
N LEU A 314 8.65 -10.69 22.08
CA LEU A 314 7.26 -10.37 21.78
C LEU A 314 6.85 -10.75 20.36
N GLY A 315 7.76 -10.66 19.39
CA GLY A 315 7.45 -10.97 17.98
C GLY A 315 8.53 -10.51 17.01
N SER A 316 8.19 -10.54 15.72
CA SER A 316 9.10 -10.14 14.64
C SER A 316 9.25 -8.62 14.57
N ILE A 317 10.45 -8.10 14.29
CA ILE A 317 10.67 -6.67 14.08
C ILE A 317 10.38 -6.31 12.62
N GLN A 318 9.77 -5.15 12.38
CA GLN A 318 9.48 -4.67 11.04
C GLN A 318 10.78 -4.35 10.27
N ASN A 319 11.24 -5.31 9.46
CA ASN A 319 12.48 -5.21 8.68
C ASN A 319 12.23 -5.43 7.17
N GLY A 320 11.00 -5.23 6.71
CA GLY A 320 10.58 -5.47 5.32
C GLY A 320 10.34 -6.94 4.98
N LYS A 321 10.49 -7.88 5.93
CA LYS A 321 10.10 -9.29 5.75
C LYS A 321 8.73 -9.56 6.35
N PRO A 322 7.97 -10.54 5.82
CA PRO A 322 6.71 -10.98 6.43
C PRO A 322 6.94 -11.41 7.89
N PRO A 323 6.13 -10.94 8.84
CA PRO A 323 6.28 -11.34 10.24
C PRO A 323 5.88 -12.80 10.46
N LEU A 324 6.51 -13.42 11.46
CA LEU A 324 6.15 -14.77 11.93
C LEU A 324 5.18 -14.69 13.11
N PRO A 325 4.32 -15.72 13.31
CA PRO A 325 3.53 -15.86 14.53
C PRO A 325 4.43 -15.85 15.77
N SER A 326 4.02 -15.11 16.80
CA SER A 326 4.73 -15.05 18.07
C SER A 326 4.22 -16.11 19.03
N PRO A 327 5.09 -16.75 19.82
CA PRO A 327 4.66 -17.58 20.93
C PRO A 327 4.17 -16.76 22.14
N ALA A 328 4.60 -15.49 22.27
CA ALA A 328 4.27 -14.64 23.41
C ALA A 328 2.94 -13.92 23.27
N VAL A 329 2.59 -13.50 22.05
CA VAL A 329 1.34 -12.82 21.77
C VAL A 329 0.66 -13.51 20.59
N SER A 330 -0.61 -13.85 20.74
CA SER A 330 -1.47 -14.42 19.71
C SER A 330 -2.57 -13.42 19.40
N VAL A 331 -2.73 -13.11 18.11
CA VAL A 331 -3.83 -12.27 17.61
C VAL A 331 -4.66 -13.15 16.70
N THR A 332 -5.92 -13.38 17.06
CA THR A 332 -6.79 -14.27 16.28
C THR A 332 -8.08 -13.58 15.88
N PHE A 333 -8.61 -13.92 14.71
CA PHE A 333 -9.93 -13.45 14.28
C PHE A 333 -10.71 -14.56 13.57
N GLY A 334 -12.00 -14.34 13.42
CA GLY A 334 -12.90 -15.23 12.70
C GLY A 334 -13.90 -15.96 13.59
N PRO A 335 -14.72 -16.83 13.00
CA PRO A 335 -15.69 -17.64 13.73
C PRO A 335 -15.01 -18.55 14.76
N SER A 336 -15.66 -18.79 15.90
CA SER A 336 -15.11 -19.62 16.98
C SER A 336 -14.74 -21.05 16.57
N ALA A 337 -15.39 -21.59 15.53
CA ALA A 337 -15.08 -22.90 14.97
C ALA A 337 -13.86 -22.91 14.02
N SER A 338 -13.34 -21.74 13.62
CA SER A 338 -12.34 -21.60 12.55
C SER A 338 -11.57 -20.28 12.71
N LEU A 339 -10.73 -20.18 13.72
CA LEU A 339 -9.92 -18.99 13.99
C LEU A 339 -8.66 -18.93 13.12
N VAL A 340 -8.32 -17.74 12.66
CA VAL A 340 -7.07 -17.43 11.95
C VAL A 340 -6.09 -16.79 12.91
N ASN A 341 -4.85 -17.30 12.98
CA ASN A 341 -3.76 -16.65 13.72
C ASN A 341 -3.08 -15.62 12.82
N VAL A 342 -3.08 -14.36 13.24
CA VAL A 342 -2.57 -13.21 12.48
C VAL A 342 -1.11 -12.96 12.85
N PRO A 343 -0.16 -13.15 11.91
CA PRO A 343 1.21 -12.72 12.13
C PRO A 343 1.28 -11.19 12.26
N PHE A 344 2.24 -10.68 13.02
CA PHE A 344 2.39 -9.25 13.24
C PHE A 344 3.85 -8.85 13.46
N ALA A 345 4.16 -7.60 13.13
CA ALA A 345 5.42 -6.99 13.53
C ALA A 345 5.25 -6.26 14.88
N VAL A 346 6.34 -6.13 15.63
CA VAL A 346 6.37 -5.39 16.89
C VAL A 346 7.32 -4.21 16.77
N LEU A 347 6.85 -3.03 17.19
CA LEU A 347 7.66 -1.82 17.30
C LEU A 347 7.31 -1.12 18.63
N PRO A 348 8.30 -0.60 19.36
CA PRO A 348 8.01 0.21 20.53
C PRO A 348 7.31 1.52 20.09
N VAL A 349 6.38 2.02 20.90
CA VAL A 349 5.72 3.31 20.62
C VAL A 349 6.75 4.46 20.62
N SER A 350 7.79 4.33 21.45
CA SER A 350 8.95 5.22 21.48
C SER A 350 10.20 4.38 21.74
N VAL A 351 11.31 4.68 21.07
CA VAL A 351 12.60 4.02 21.35
C VAL A 351 13.16 4.34 22.75
N PHE A 352 12.55 5.31 23.46
CA PHE A 352 12.84 5.67 24.85
C PHE A 352 11.87 5.05 25.86
N ASP A 353 10.91 4.24 25.39
CA ASP A 353 9.92 3.56 26.23
C ASP A 353 9.67 2.14 25.68
N LEU A 354 10.46 1.18 26.16
CA LEU A 354 10.31 -0.24 25.83
C LEU A 354 9.29 -0.95 26.75
N THR A 355 8.43 -0.24 27.49
CA THR A 355 7.30 -0.87 28.21
C THR A 355 6.02 -0.84 27.37
N ASN A 356 6.04 -0.20 26.21
CA ASN A 356 4.85 0.00 25.41
C ASN A 356 5.10 -0.33 23.93
N TYR A 357 4.40 -1.36 23.45
CA TYR A 357 4.59 -1.87 22.11
C TYR A 357 3.34 -1.73 21.27
N ARG A 358 3.58 -1.39 20.02
CA ARG A 358 2.64 -1.48 18.93
C ARG A 358 2.83 -2.80 18.21
N ILE A 359 1.75 -3.54 18.12
CA ILE A 359 1.58 -4.78 17.40
C ILE A 359 0.90 -4.42 16.09
N ILE A 360 1.61 -4.60 14.99
CA ILE A 360 1.20 -4.19 13.64
C ILE A 360 0.80 -5.46 12.90
N PRO A 361 -0.51 -5.74 12.72
CA PRO A 361 -0.98 -6.92 12.00
C PRO A 361 -0.41 -6.98 10.57
N ALA A 362 -0.11 -8.19 10.09
CA ALA A 362 0.40 -8.39 8.72
C ALA A 362 -0.64 -8.05 7.64
N PHE A 363 -1.92 -8.03 8.00
CA PHE A 363 -3.03 -7.67 7.14
C PHE A 363 -4.20 -7.15 7.99
N ASN A 364 -5.05 -6.36 7.36
CA ASN A 364 -6.19 -5.70 8.01
C ASN A 364 -7.21 -6.72 8.49
N PHE A 365 -7.89 -6.41 9.60
CA PHE A 365 -9.01 -7.21 10.05
C PHE A 365 -10.22 -7.02 9.12
N PRO A 366 -11.11 -8.03 8.99
CA PRO A 366 -12.37 -7.85 8.27
C PRO A 366 -13.27 -6.83 8.99
N GLY A 367 -14.03 -6.05 8.22
CA GLY A 367 -15.12 -5.23 8.75
C GLY A 367 -16.31 -6.05 9.22
N ARG A 368 -17.22 -5.39 9.94
CA ARG A 368 -18.46 -5.96 10.46
C ARG A 368 -19.39 -6.43 9.32
N SER A 369 -19.90 -7.65 9.45
CA SER A 369 -21.00 -8.14 8.61
C SER A 369 -22.36 -7.63 9.09
N PRO A 370 -23.34 -7.41 8.20
CA PRO A 370 -24.73 -7.21 8.59
C PRO A 370 -25.22 -8.35 9.52
N ILE A 371 -25.91 -8.00 10.59
CA ILE A 371 -26.39 -8.98 11.57
C ILE A 371 -27.37 -9.95 10.89
N GLY A 372 -27.14 -11.26 11.06
CA GLY A 372 -28.08 -12.32 10.65
C GLY A 372 -27.93 -12.80 9.20
N THR A 373 -26.95 -12.31 8.44
CA THR A 373 -26.73 -12.70 7.03
C THR A 373 -25.62 -13.74 6.82
N SER A 374 -24.75 -13.98 7.81
CA SER A 374 -23.65 -14.95 7.69
C SER A 374 -23.99 -16.28 8.37
N SER A 375 -24.13 -17.35 7.60
CA SER A 375 -24.23 -18.74 8.10
C SER A 375 -22.98 -19.22 8.86
N CYS A 376 -21.87 -18.48 8.76
CA CYS A 376 -20.55 -18.92 9.21
C CYS A 376 -19.98 -18.17 10.41
N GLY A 377 -20.76 -17.30 11.05
CA GLY A 377 -20.33 -16.52 12.21
C GLY A 377 -19.57 -15.24 11.87
N ASP A 378 -19.15 -14.53 12.91
CA ASP A 378 -18.58 -13.18 12.82
C ASP A 378 -17.09 -13.19 12.45
N PHE A 379 -16.74 -12.61 11.30
CA PHE A 379 -15.33 -12.39 10.91
C PHE A 379 -14.68 -11.17 11.58
N ASN A 380 -15.48 -10.33 12.24
CA ASN A 380 -15.06 -9.03 12.76
C ASN A 380 -14.64 -9.07 14.25
N ALA A 381 -14.69 -10.26 14.87
CA ALA A 381 -14.25 -10.45 16.26
C ALA A 381 -12.75 -10.76 16.29
N VAL A 382 -12.00 -9.95 17.04
CA VAL A 382 -10.55 -10.11 17.23
C VAL A 382 -10.25 -10.40 18.70
N THR A 383 -9.49 -11.46 18.95
CA THR A 383 -9.01 -11.82 20.29
C THR A 383 -7.51 -11.66 20.35
N VAL A 384 -7.05 -10.97 21.39
CA VAL A 384 -5.62 -10.79 21.68
C VAL A 384 -5.31 -11.55 22.96
N THR A 385 -4.37 -12.46 22.88
CA THR A 385 -3.91 -13.28 24.01
C THR A 385 -2.41 -13.09 24.18
N VAL A 386 -2.01 -12.69 25.38
CA VAL A 386 -0.61 -12.69 25.81
C VAL A 386 -0.40 -13.92 26.69
N ASN A 387 0.61 -14.73 26.38
CA ASN A 387 0.87 -16.01 27.03
C ASN A 387 1.86 -15.88 28.21
N GLY A 388 1.59 -16.64 29.27
CA GLY A 388 2.53 -16.84 30.38
C GLY A 388 3.81 -17.56 29.94
N GLY A 389 4.97 -17.16 30.46
CA GLY A 389 6.23 -17.90 30.26
C GLY A 389 6.91 -17.73 28.90
N GLN A 390 6.60 -16.68 28.13
CA GLN A 390 7.04 -16.53 26.74
C GLN A 390 7.88 -15.29 26.45
N PHE A 391 7.68 -14.18 27.17
CA PHE A 391 8.44 -12.94 26.95
C PHE A 391 9.34 -12.60 28.15
N LYS A 392 10.39 -11.81 27.89
CA LYS A 392 11.42 -11.49 28.89
C LYS A 392 11.67 -10.00 28.98
N ASP A 393 12.03 -9.55 30.17
CA ASP A 393 12.52 -8.20 30.42
C ASP A 393 13.97 -8.04 29.93
N LEU A 394 14.53 -6.84 30.12
CA LEU A 394 15.93 -6.59 29.77
C LEU A 394 16.94 -7.38 30.62
N ALA A 395 16.56 -7.83 31.83
CA ALA A 395 17.37 -8.66 32.72
C ALA A 395 17.24 -10.18 32.46
N ALA A 396 16.51 -10.57 31.42
CA ALA A 396 16.24 -11.95 31.00
C ALA A 396 15.36 -12.80 31.96
N LEU A 397 14.58 -12.15 32.82
CA LEU A 397 13.51 -12.76 33.60
C LEU A 397 12.26 -12.92 32.74
N THR A 398 11.65 -14.10 32.81
CA THR A 398 10.44 -14.44 32.04
C THR A 398 9.18 -14.11 32.82
N ASN A 399 8.15 -13.63 32.12
CA ASN A 399 6.81 -13.45 32.65
C ASN A 399 6.20 -14.76 33.18
N LEU A 400 5.31 -14.68 34.16
CA LEU A 400 4.58 -15.84 34.70
C LEU A 400 3.16 -15.92 34.17
N VAL A 401 2.46 -14.78 34.17
CA VAL A 401 1.06 -14.71 33.79
C VAL A 401 0.87 -14.09 32.41
N GLY A 402 -0.32 -14.31 31.86
CA GLY A 402 -0.74 -13.76 30.59
C GLY A 402 -1.90 -12.80 30.77
N GLY A 403 -2.47 -12.38 29.64
CA GLY A 403 -3.67 -11.57 29.60
C GLY A 403 -4.46 -11.90 28.35
N MET A 404 -5.79 -11.78 28.41
CA MET A 404 -6.62 -11.93 27.23
C MET A 404 -7.62 -10.80 27.17
N THR A 405 -7.85 -10.30 25.97
CA THR A 405 -8.87 -9.31 25.68
C THR A 405 -9.44 -9.54 24.29
N PHE A 406 -10.56 -8.91 23.98
CA PHE A 406 -11.13 -8.96 22.65
C PHE A 406 -11.74 -7.61 22.27
N PHE A 407 -11.93 -7.40 20.98
CA PHE A 407 -12.68 -6.28 20.43
C PHE A 407 -13.39 -6.71 19.14
N ARG A 408 -14.29 -5.87 18.66
CA ARG A 408 -15.01 -6.07 17.40
C ARG A 408 -14.78 -4.88 16.49
N THR A 409 -14.34 -5.16 15.27
CA THR A 409 -14.18 -4.12 14.25
C THR A 409 -15.54 -3.60 13.78
N GLY A 410 -15.57 -2.33 13.39
CA GLY A 410 -16.73 -1.62 12.87
C GLY A 410 -16.91 -1.80 11.37
N ASP A 411 -17.53 -0.80 10.76
CA ASP A 411 -17.71 -0.76 9.31
C ASP A 411 -16.36 -0.78 8.59
N GLY A 412 -16.29 -1.58 7.53
CA GLY A 412 -15.08 -1.77 6.76
C GLY A 412 -15.26 -2.78 5.64
N PRO A 413 -14.24 -3.01 4.82
CA PRO A 413 -14.26 -4.05 3.80
C PRO A 413 -14.35 -5.43 4.47
N GLY A 414 -15.20 -6.31 3.94
CA GLY A 414 -15.17 -7.73 4.31
C GLY A 414 -13.94 -8.44 3.70
N ILE A 415 -13.86 -9.75 3.87
CA ILE A 415 -12.95 -10.58 3.08
C ILE A 415 -13.44 -10.57 1.64
N VAL A 416 -12.52 -10.43 0.67
CA VAL A 416 -12.83 -10.32 -0.75
C VAL A 416 -12.04 -11.36 -1.54
N ASN A 417 -12.70 -11.99 -2.51
CA ASN A 417 -12.06 -12.72 -3.60
C ASN A 417 -12.77 -12.35 -4.91
N ALA A 418 -12.27 -11.33 -5.59
CA ALA A 418 -12.82 -10.80 -6.83
C ALA A 418 -12.26 -11.52 -8.06
N PRO A 419 -13.03 -11.63 -9.17
CA PRO A 419 -12.50 -12.09 -10.44
C PRO A 419 -11.29 -11.25 -10.88
N VAL A 420 -10.37 -11.86 -11.61
CA VAL A 420 -9.16 -11.20 -12.11
C VAL A 420 -9.26 -10.95 -13.60
N SER A 421 -8.54 -9.95 -14.10
CA SER A 421 -8.53 -9.62 -15.53
C SER A 421 -8.07 -10.82 -16.37
N PRO A 422 -8.73 -11.10 -17.52
CA PRO A 422 -9.65 -10.22 -18.26
C PRO A 422 -11.13 -10.29 -17.85
N ASP A 423 -11.50 -11.13 -16.88
CA ASP A 423 -12.90 -11.46 -16.58
C ASP A 423 -13.59 -10.42 -15.68
N THR A 424 -13.16 -9.16 -15.75
CA THR A 424 -13.61 -8.15 -14.81
C THR A 424 -13.54 -6.73 -15.34
N VAL A 425 -14.42 -5.87 -14.80
CA VAL A 425 -14.40 -4.40 -14.96
C VAL A 425 -14.47 -3.77 -13.58
N TYR A 426 -13.63 -2.77 -13.33
CA TYR A 426 -13.53 -2.08 -12.04
C TYR A 426 -14.36 -0.79 -12.06
N LEU A 427 -15.10 -0.53 -10.99
CA LEU A 427 -15.99 0.63 -10.87
C LEU A 427 -15.57 1.50 -9.69
N GLY A 428 -15.20 2.74 -9.96
CA GLY A 428 -15.04 3.77 -8.92
C GLY A 428 -16.37 4.45 -8.64
N ARG A 429 -16.76 4.49 -7.37
CA ARG A 429 -18.02 5.11 -6.91
C ARG A 429 -17.72 6.28 -5.98
N SER A 430 -18.47 7.35 -6.14
CA SER A 430 -18.34 8.61 -5.42
C SER A 430 -19.52 8.86 -4.46
N GLY A 431 -19.56 10.01 -3.80
CA GLY A 431 -20.64 10.40 -2.90
C GLY A 431 -20.31 10.17 -1.43
N ALA A 432 -21.35 9.94 -0.60
CA ALA A 432 -21.21 9.85 0.86
C ALA A 432 -20.39 8.64 1.34
N VAL A 433 -20.42 7.53 0.58
CA VAL A 433 -19.62 6.34 0.84
C VAL A 433 -18.87 6.00 -0.46
N PRO A 434 -17.73 6.67 -0.72
CA PRO A 434 -16.93 6.40 -1.90
C PRO A 434 -16.28 5.01 -1.77
N GLY A 435 -16.07 4.35 -2.90
CA GLY A 435 -15.51 3.02 -2.88
C GLY A 435 -15.41 2.34 -4.24
N LEU A 436 -14.81 1.15 -4.22
CA LEU A 436 -14.61 0.31 -5.39
C LEU A 436 -15.66 -0.80 -5.44
N SER A 437 -16.23 -1.03 -6.61
CA SER A 437 -17.00 -2.22 -6.93
C SER A 437 -16.35 -2.93 -8.12
N VAL A 438 -16.61 -4.24 -8.25
CA VAL A 438 -16.03 -5.06 -9.33
C VAL A 438 -17.14 -5.82 -10.02
N VAL A 439 -17.21 -5.71 -11.35
CA VAL A 439 -18.14 -6.47 -12.19
C VAL A 439 -17.50 -7.80 -12.53
N ASP A 440 -18.24 -8.89 -12.35
CA ASP A 440 -17.84 -10.23 -12.81
C ASP A 440 -18.30 -10.45 -14.26
N LEU A 441 -17.37 -10.79 -15.15
CA LEU A 441 -17.66 -11.13 -16.55
C LEU A 441 -17.60 -12.64 -16.82
N ASN A 442 -17.12 -13.45 -15.88
CA ASN A 442 -17.06 -14.90 -15.98
C ASN A 442 -18.40 -15.51 -15.56
N GLY A 443 -18.89 -15.13 -14.37
CA GLY A 443 -20.17 -15.56 -13.84
C GLY A 443 -20.24 -17.01 -13.33
N PHE A 444 -19.16 -17.79 -13.40
CA PHE A 444 -19.09 -19.18 -12.88
C PHE A 444 -17.94 -19.42 -11.90
N GLY A 445 -17.21 -18.36 -11.53
CA GLY A 445 -16.06 -18.44 -10.63
C GLY A 445 -16.46 -18.60 -9.16
N ALA A 446 -15.63 -19.32 -8.39
CA ALA A 446 -15.64 -19.24 -6.93
C ALA A 446 -15.19 -17.83 -6.51
N SER A 447 -15.98 -17.16 -5.69
CA SER A 447 -15.71 -15.80 -5.23
C SER A 447 -16.09 -15.68 -3.76
N THR A 448 -16.14 -14.46 -3.24
CA THR A 448 -16.94 -14.21 -2.06
C THR A 448 -18.35 -13.82 -2.51
N GLY A 449 -19.39 -14.35 -1.88
CA GLY A 449 -20.76 -14.23 -2.39
C GLY A 449 -21.80 -15.07 -1.66
N ASN A 450 -22.99 -15.22 -2.26
CA ASN A 450 -24.05 -16.04 -1.69
C ASN A 450 -23.69 -17.53 -1.81
N PRO A 451 -23.65 -18.32 -0.71
CA PRO A 451 -23.37 -19.75 -0.79
C PRO A 451 -24.54 -20.59 -1.31
N THR A 452 -25.74 -20.03 -1.42
CA THR A 452 -26.89 -20.74 -1.98
C THR A 452 -26.71 -20.97 -3.49
N PHE A 453 -26.84 -22.23 -3.92
CA PHE A 453 -26.69 -22.68 -5.30
C PHE A 453 -27.80 -23.70 -5.64
N ASP A 454 -27.99 -23.99 -6.93
CA ASP A 454 -28.90 -25.05 -7.38
C ASP A 454 -28.16 -26.38 -7.59
N PRO A 455 -28.34 -27.41 -6.73
CA PRO A 455 -27.66 -28.70 -6.89
C PRO A 455 -28.16 -29.52 -8.08
N THR A 456 -29.33 -29.20 -8.64
CA THR A 456 -29.91 -29.96 -9.76
C THR A 456 -29.40 -29.51 -11.12
N TYR A 457 -28.87 -28.28 -11.20
CA TYR A 457 -28.47 -27.64 -12.45
C TYR A 457 -29.60 -27.53 -13.47
N THR A 458 -30.85 -27.40 -12.98
CA THR A 458 -32.06 -27.32 -13.81
C THR A 458 -32.88 -26.06 -13.54
N THR A 459 -32.70 -25.40 -12.40
CA THR A 459 -33.43 -24.20 -12.00
C THR A 459 -32.48 -23.18 -11.39
N PHE A 460 -32.19 -22.11 -12.11
CA PHE A 460 -31.35 -21.01 -11.65
C PHE A 460 -32.27 -19.90 -11.18
N THR A 461 -32.22 -19.58 -9.89
CA THR A 461 -33.03 -18.53 -9.25
C THR A 461 -32.20 -17.25 -9.15
N GLU A 462 -32.85 -16.09 -9.35
CA GLU A 462 -32.21 -14.78 -9.21
C GLU A 462 -31.55 -14.64 -7.83
N GLY A 463 -30.28 -14.22 -7.80
CA GLY A 463 -29.50 -14.01 -6.57
C GLY A 463 -28.81 -15.26 -6.00
N ASN A 464 -29.07 -16.46 -6.55
CA ASN A 464 -28.26 -17.64 -6.25
C ASN A 464 -26.92 -17.60 -6.96
N SER A 465 -25.92 -18.23 -6.36
CA SER A 465 -24.61 -18.43 -6.97
C SER A 465 -24.68 -19.42 -8.14
N ASN A 466 -23.96 -19.09 -9.21
CA ASN A 466 -23.68 -19.97 -10.35
C ASN A 466 -22.48 -20.90 -10.09
N TYR A 467 -21.76 -20.74 -8.98
CA TYR A 467 -20.77 -21.71 -8.51
C TYR A 467 -21.43 -22.81 -7.67
N PRO A 468 -21.01 -24.08 -7.78
CA PRO A 468 -19.99 -24.64 -8.67
C PRO A 468 -20.53 -25.06 -10.06
N ASN A 469 -21.72 -24.57 -10.41
CA ASN A 469 -22.54 -24.95 -11.55
C ASN A 469 -22.00 -24.45 -12.90
N ASN A 470 -20.82 -24.95 -13.29
CA ASN A 470 -20.16 -24.56 -14.52
C ASN A 470 -20.30 -25.66 -15.61
N PRO A 471 -20.96 -25.37 -16.76
CA PRO A 471 -21.21 -26.35 -17.82
C PRO A 471 -19.93 -26.85 -18.48
N ASN A 472 -18.85 -26.05 -18.47
CA ASN A 472 -17.58 -26.35 -19.11
C ASN A 472 -16.73 -27.39 -18.33
N VAL A 473 -17.08 -27.64 -17.07
CA VAL A 473 -16.39 -28.57 -16.15
C VAL A 473 -17.35 -29.60 -15.58
N LYS A 474 -18.38 -29.94 -16.36
CA LYS A 474 -19.53 -30.79 -15.98
C LYS A 474 -19.16 -32.22 -15.54
N ILE A 475 -17.95 -32.72 -15.85
CA ILE A 475 -17.48 -34.03 -15.37
C ILE A 475 -17.08 -33.92 -13.89
N GLN A 476 -18.07 -34.10 -13.02
CA GLN A 476 -17.91 -34.05 -11.57
C GLN A 476 -17.55 -35.44 -10.99
N GLY A 477 -16.71 -35.49 -9.95
CA GLY A 477 -16.36 -36.73 -9.24
C GLY A 477 -14.86 -36.87 -8.94
N ALA A 478 -14.39 -38.09 -8.65
CA ALA A 478 -13.01 -38.37 -8.25
C ALA A 478 -11.94 -38.05 -9.33
N LEU A 479 -12.36 -37.80 -10.57
CA LEU A 479 -11.51 -37.40 -11.70
C LEU A 479 -11.09 -35.92 -11.63
N LEU A 480 -11.80 -35.12 -10.83
CA LEU A 480 -11.63 -33.69 -10.67
C LEU A 480 -10.95 -33.41 -9.31
N GLN A 481 -9.73 -32.87 -9.31
CA GLN A 481 -8.93 -32.71 -8.09
C GLN A 481 -8.34 -31.29 -7.94
N PRO A 482 -8.60 -30.59 -6.82
CA PRO A 482 -9.67 -30.88 -5.85
C PRO A 482 -11.05 -30.83 -6.52
N PRO A 483 -12.07 -31.57 -6.03
CA PRO A 483 -13.42 -31.50 -6.60
C PRO A 483 -14.03 -30.12 -6.36
N LEU A 484 -14.85 -29.64 -7.30
CA LEU A 484 -15.66 -28.46 -7.05
C LEU A 484 -16.76 -28.82 -6.05
N GLN A 485 -16.71 -28.19 -4.89
CA GLN A 485 -17.71 -28.38 -3.83
C GLN A 485 -18.53 -27.11 -3.69
N PRO A 486 -19.84 -27.23 -3.41
CA PRO A 486 -20.65 -26.05 -3.15
C PRO A 486 -20.22 -25.30 -1.90
N GLY A 487 -20.39 -23.98 -1.94
CA GLY A 487 -20.14 -23.11 -0.80
C GLY A 487 -21.12 -23.37 0.34
N THR A 488 -20.65 -23.18 1.58
CA THR A 488 -21.48 -23.21 2.79
C THR A 488 -21.46 -21.88 3.54
N CYS A 489 -20.56 -20.99 3.14
CA CYS A 489 -20.25 -19.71 3.74
C CYS A 489 -20.18 -18.60 2.70
N THR A 490 -20.36 -17.35 3.14
CA THR A 490 -20.20 -16.21 2.23
C THR A 490 -18.78 -16.14 1.64
N PHE A 491 -17.75 -16.47 2.43
CA PHE A 491 -16.36 -16.47 1.99
C PHE A 491 -16.08 -17.47 0.85
N ASN A 492 -16.79 -18.60 0.77
CA ASN A 492 -16.66 -19.62 -0.28
C ASN A 492 -17.92 -19.75 -1.14
N GLY A 493 -18.73 -18.69 -1.19
CA GLY A 493 -19.84 -18.57 -2.11
C GLY A 493 -19.36 -18.42 -3.55
N GLY A 494 -20.28 -18.18 -4.47
CA GLY A 494 -19.92 -17.82 -5.83
C GLY A 494 -20.58 -16.55 -6.29
N SER A 495 -20.18 -16.17 -7.50
CA SER A 495 -20.82 -15.09 -8.23
C SER A 495 -22.28 -15.42 -8.54
N ALA A 496 -23.13 -14.39 -8.52
CA ALA A 496 -24.52 -14.48 -8.94
C ALA A 496 -24.68 -14.49 -10.47
N GLY A 497 -23.57 -14.45 -11.22
CA GLY A 497 -23.54 -14.53 -12.68
C GLY A 497 -22.81 -13.37 -13.35
N VAL A 498 -22.80 -13.37 -14.67
CA VAL A 498 -22.17 -12.32 -15.48
C VAL A 498 -22.88 -10.99 -15.30
N PHE A 499 -22.14 -9.88 -15.36
CA PHE A 499 -22.61 -8.50 -15.13
C PHE A 499 -23.14 -8.22 -13.71
N THR A 500 -22.92 -9.14 -12.76
CA THR A 500 -23.21 -8.90 -11.35
C THR A 500 -22.00 -8.28 -10.65
N LEU A 501 -22.28 -7.55 -9.56
CA LEU A 501 -21.20 -7.02 -8.71
C LEU A 501 -20.69 -8.09 -7.77
N THR A 502 -19.36 -8.20 -7.69
CA THR A 502 -18.67 -9.01 -6.68
C THR A 502 -19.06 -8.56 -5.28
N LEU A 503 -19.26 -9.53 -4.39
CA LEU A 503 -19.61 -9.29 -3.00
C LEU A 503 -18.43 -9.62 -2.07
N ASP A 504 -18.34 -8.92 -0.96
CA ASP A 504 -17.45 -9.27 0.15
C ASP A 504 -18.13 -10.26 1.13
N SER A 505 -17.42 -10.69 2.17
CA SER A 505 -17.92 -11.69 3.13
C SER A 505 -19.11 -11.20 3.97
N ALA A 506 -19.36 -9.89 3.92
CA ALA A 506 -20.49 -9.19 4.51
C ALA A 506 -21.65 -8.97 3.49
N LEU A 507 -21.54 -9.55 2.29
CA LEU A 507 -22.47 -9.40 1.15
C LEU A 507 -22.60 -7.95 0.64
N GLY A 508 -21.60 -7.11 0.90
CA GLY A 508 -21.50 -5.76 0.36
C GLY A 508 -20.87 -5.75 -1.03
N ASN A 509 -21.43 -4.97 -1.96
CA ASN A 509 -20.90 -4.80 -3.31
C ASN A 509 -19.85 -3.67 -3.44
N LEU A 510 -19.60 -2.93 -2.37
CA LEU A 510 -18.57 -1.89 -2.29
C LEU A 510 -17.32 -2.45 -1.59
N ILE A 511 -16.60 -3.32 -2.30
CA ILE A 511 -15.56 -4.18 -1.74
C ILE A 511 -14.32 -3.43 -1.23
N VAL A 512 -14.10 -2.19 -1.67
CA VAL A 512 -13.14 -1.25 -1.05
C VAL A 512 -13.91 -0.01 -0.63
N ARG A 513 -13.74 0.42 0.61
CA ARG A 513 -14.42 1.57 1.20
C ARG A 513 -13.60 2.11 2.37
N ALA A 514 -14.09 3.18 3.01
CA ALA A 514 -13.52 3.63 4.27
C ALA A 514 -13.38 2.46 5.26
N PRO A 515 -12.28 2.40 6.04
CA PRO A 515 -11.22 3.41 6.14
C PRO A 515 -10.09 3.28 5.10
N LEU A 516 -10.11 2.25 4.24
CA LEU A 516 -9.02 1.98 3.26
C LEU A 516 -8.74 3.17 2.34
N ILE A 517 -9.79 3.88 1.94
CA ILE A 517 -9.76 4.99 0.97
C ILE A 517 -10.76 6.08 1.38
N THR A 518 -10.53 7.32 0.95
CA THR A 518 -11.46 8.44 1.14
C THR A 518 -12.11 8.91 -0.15
N SER A 519 -11.52 8.59 -1.29
CA SER A 519 -11.99 8.99 -2.61
C SER A 519 -11.33 8.13 -3.68
N ILE A 520 -11.89 8.13 -4.90
CA ILE A 520 -11.29 7.49 -6.07
C ILE A 520 -11.17 8.53 -7.17
N GLY A 521 -9.95 8.80 -7.62
CA GLY A 521 -9.67 9.67 -8.76
C GLY A 521 -9.62 8.89 -10.08
N ASP A 522 -8.70 7.94 -10.16
CA ASP A 522 -8.42 7.13 -11.35
C ASP A 522 -7.71 5.83 -10.94
N MET A 523 -7.68 4.84 -11.83
CA MET A 523 -7.21 3.48 -11.54
C MET A 523 -6.52 2.83 -12.74
N MET A 524 -5.45 2.06 -12.51
CA MET A 524 -4.83 1.20 -13.53
C MET A 524 -4.25 -0.09 -12.94
N LEU A 525 -4.20 -1.14 -13.76
CA LEU A 525 -3.59 -2.43 -13.41
C LEU A 525 -2.17 -2.56 -13.97
N GLY A 526 -1.20 -2.91 -13.13
CA GLY A 526 0.20 -3.13 -13.49
C GLY A 526 0.57 -4.60 -13.70
N HIS A 527 1.81 -4.94 -13.34
CA HIS A 527 2.36 -6.30 -13.37
C HIS A 527 1.46 -7.31 -12.64
N SER A 528 1.50 -8.56 -13.10
CA SER A 528 0.90 -9.66 -12.34
C SER A 528 1.59 -9.84 -10.99
N LEU A 529 0.78 -10.15 -9.97
CA LEU A 529 1.29 -10.48 -8.65
C LEU A 529 1.94 -11.87 -8.62
N ASP A 530 1.61 -12.74 -9.58
CA ASP A 530 2.13 -14.11 -9.67
C ASP A 530 3.64 -14.14 -9.90
N THR A 531 4.16 -13.28 -10.79
CA THR A 531 5.60 -13.15 -11.02
C THR A 531 6.31 -12.54 -9.83
N SER A 532 5.67 -11.60 -9.13
CA SER A 532 6.31 -10.84 -8.07
C SER A 532 6.41 -11.62 -6.77
N PHE A 533 5.33 -12.31 -6.37
CA PHE A 533 5.30 -13.05 -5.10
C PHE A 533 5.79 -14.51 -5.22
N ASN A 534 5.57 -15.20 -6.34
CA ASN A 534 5.86 -16.64 -6.44
C ASN A 534 7.18 -16.98 -7.18
N ASN A 535 7.65 -16.09 -8.06
CA ASN A 535 8.83 -16.37 -8.92
C ASN A 535 9.77 -15.16 -9.08
N GLY A 536 9.58 -14.10 -8.29
CA GLY A 536 10.25 -12.82 -8.50
C GLY A 536 11.66 -12.75 -7.90
N PRO A 537 12.53 -11.90 -8.45
CA PRO A 537 13.76 -11.50 -7.77
C PRO A 537 13.46 -10.64 -6.53
N SER A 538 14.51 -10.32 -5.77
CA SER A 538 14.43 -9.44 -4.59
C SER A 538 13.79 -8.08 -4.92
N PRO A 539 12.92 -7.52 -4.04
CA PRO A 539 12.66 -7.90 -2.64
C PRO A 539 11.36 -8.68 -2.34
N PHE A 540 10.45 -8.84 -3.30
CA PHE A 540 9.10 -9.39 -3.05
C PHE A 540 8.91 -10.86 -3.44
N GLY A 541 9.92 -11.46 -4.10
CA GLY A 541 9.84 -12.83 -4.60
C GLY A 541 10.71 -13.85 -3.87
N CYS A 542 10.53 -15.10 -4.27
CA CYS A 542 11.07 -16.28 -3.64
C CYS A 542 12.62 -16.34 -3.60
N GLN A 543 13.30 -15.65 -4.52
CA GLN A 543 14.77 -15.58 -4.57
C GLN A 543 15.36 -14.55 -3.60
N ALA A 544 14.53 -13.78 -2.88
CA ALA A 544 14.94 -12.69 -2.00
C ALA A 544 15.29 -13.11 -0.55
N GLY A 545 15.15 -14.39 -0.20
CA GLY A 545 15.18 -14.82 1.21
C GLY A 545 14.01 -14.27 2.04
N GLY A 546 12.94 -13.81 1.37
CA GLY A 546 11.66 -13.48 1.97
C GLY A 546 10.76 -14.71 2.00
N GLY A 547 10.51 -15.25 3.19
CA GLY A 547 9.37 -16.14 3.50
C GLY A 547 9.07 -17.30 2.53
N ASN A 548 9.92 -18.34 2.53
CA ASN A 548 9.58 -19.77 2.41
C ASN A 548 8.44 -20.29 1.49
N LEU A 549 8.21 -19.74 0.29
CA LEU A 549 7.20 -20.29 -0.64
C LEU A 549 7.64 -20.27 -2.12
N CYS A 550 8.81 -20.85 -2.43
CA CYS A 550 9.29 -20.98 -3.81
C CYS A 550 8.46 -21.99 -4.62
N ALA A 551 7.75 -21.57 -5.66
CA ALA A 551 7.26 -22.52 -6.68
C ALA A 551 8.45 -23.13 -7.44
N ILE A 552 9.04 -24.22 -6.95
CA ILE A 552 10.04 -24.98 -7.72
C ILE A 552 9.37 -25.77 -8.84
N ASP A 553 10.04 -25.83 -10.00
CA ASP A 553 9.80 -26.59 -11.24
C ASP A 553 8.36 -26.65 -11.82
N GLY A 554 7.45 -25.80 -11.35
CA GLY A 554 6.08 -25.63 -11.87
C GLY A 554 6.02 -24.87 -13.19
N ASN A 555 6.80 -25.27 -14.20
CA ASN A 555 6.93 -24.62 -15.50
C ASN A 555 5.56 -24.39 -16.19
N LYS A 556 4.96 -23.20 -16.05
CA LYS A 556 3.95 -22.71 -17.00
C LYS A 556 4.68 -22.36 -18.30
N VAL A 557 4.91 -23.36 -19.15
CA VAL A 557 5.30 -23.14 -20.54
C VAL A 557 4.02 -23.04 -21.34
N ILE A 558 3.75 -21.83 -21.81
CA ILE A 558 2.61 -21.56 -22.67
C ILE A 558 3.16 -21.44 -24.08
N ASN A 559 2.69 -22.31 -24.97
CA ASN A 559 2.97 -22.25 -26.40
C ASN A 559 1.71 -21.79 -27.11
N PRO A 560 1.54 -20.47 -27.29
CA PRO A 560 0.33 -19.94 -27.85
C PRO A 560 0.32 -20.18 -29.37
N ALA A 561 -0.70 -20.85 -29.90
CA ALA A 561 -0.91 -21.02 -31.33
C ALA A 561 -2.05 -20.10 -31.79
N VAL A 562 -1.86 -19.46 -32.95
CA VAL A 562 -2.82 -18.49 -33.49
C VAL A 562 -3.71 -19.19 -34.52
N ASN A 563 -5.03 -19.03 -34.39
CA ASN A 563 -5.99 -19.43 -35.42
C ASN A 563 -7.01 -18.32 -35.62
N GLY A 564 -6.85 -17.53 -36.69
CA GLY A 564 -7.65 -16.32 -36.88
C GLY A 564 -7.37 -15.28 -35.80
N ASN A 565 -8.43 -14.77 -35.14
CA ASN A 565 -8.33 -13.74 -34.08
C ASN A 565 -8.32 -14.33 -32.67
N THR A 566 -8.13 -15.65 -32.53
CA THR A 566 -8.14 -16.32 -31.23
C THR A 566 -6.83 -17.07 -30.96
N MET A 567 -6.56 -17.26 -29.67
CA MET A 567 -5.44 -18.06 -29.17
C MET A 567 -5.92 -19.44 -28.77
N GLN A 568 -5.30 -20.48 -29.32
CA GLN A 568 -5.51 -21.87 -28.89
C GLN A 568 -4.20 -22.45 -28.33
N PRO A 569 -4.28 -23.46 -27.43
CA PRO A 569 -3.11 -24.24 -27.06
C PRO A 569 -2.50 -24.90 -28.30
N ALA A 570 -1.17 -24.86 -28.42
CA ALA A 570 -0.48 -25.65 -29.43
C ALA A 570 -0.64 -27.16 -29.15
N LEU A 571 -0.93 -27.96 -30.17
CA LEU A 571 -0.93 -29.43 -30.06
C LEU A 571 0.50 -29.95 -29.82
N PRO A 572 0.65 -31.14 -29.19
CA PRO A 572 1.96 -31.78 -29.04
C PRO A 572 2.73 -31.84 -30.38
N GLY A 573 3.91 -31.23 -30.42
CA GLY A 573 4.78 -31.19 -31.61
C GLY A 573 4.62 -29.99 -32.55
N GLN A 574 3.73 -29.03 -32.26
CA GLN A 574 3.45 -27.91 -33.19
C GLN A 574 4.44 -26.72 -33.14
N VAL A 575 5.28 -26.52 -32.11
CA VAL A 575 6.30 -25.43 -32.08
C VAL A 575 7.30 -25.55 -30.92
N ASN A 576 8.50 -24.97 -31.10
CA ASN A 576 9.53 -24.71 -30.07
C ASN A 576 9.09 -23.57 -29.13
N GLY A 577 9.35 -23.71 -27.82
CA GLY A 577 8.83 -22.82 -26.77
C GLY A 577 9.06 -21.33 -26.99
N VAL A 578 7.98 -20.54 -26.99
CA VAL A 578 8.02 -19.07 -27.15
C VAL A 578 8.11 -18.35 -25.80
N ILE A 579 7.57 -18.96 -24.73
CA ILE A 579 7.54 -18.39 -23.38
C ILE A 579 8.38 -19.29 -22.45
N GLY A 580 9.43 -18.71 -21.87
CA GLY A 580 10.32 -19.38 -20.93
C GLY A 580 9.63 -19.76 -19.61
N THR A 581 10.30 -20.59 -18.82
CA THR A 581 9.86 -21.01 -17.48
C THR A 581 9.63 -19.81 -16.56
N GLY A 582 8.47 -19.71 -15.91
CA GLY A 582 8.18 -18.69 -14.89
C GLY A 582 7.42 -17.43 -15.35
N ALA A 583 6.78 -17.45 -16.52
CA ALA A 583 5.96 -16.33 -17.00
C ALA A 583 4.72 -16.03 -16.13
N GLU A 584 4.28 -14.76 -16.15
CA GLU A 584 3.04 -14.33 -15.49
C GLU A 584 1.78 -14.94 -16.11
N ASN A 585 0.69 -14.90 -15.35
CA ASN A 585 -0.62 -15.26 -15.85
C ASN A 585 -1.06 -14.28 -16.94
N LEU A 586 -1.51 -14.82 -18.07
CA LEU A 586 -1.81 -14.04 -19.25
C LEU A 586 -3.21 -13.42 -19.16
N CYS A 587 -3.30 -12.11 -19.38
CA CYS A 587 -4.55 -11.35 -19.49
C CYS A 587 -5.39 -11.73 -20.72
N CYS A 588 -4.88 -12.57 -21.63
CA CYS A 588 -5.67 -13.12 -22.74
C CYS A 588 -6.41 -14.41 -22.41
N TRP A 589 -6.14 -14.99 -21.24
CA TRP A 589 -6.83 -16.17 -20.78
C TRP A 589 -7.60 -15.80 -19.52
N ALA A 590 -8.86 -16.21 -19.50
CA ALA A 590 -9.65 -16.26 -18.27
C ALA A 590 -8.80 -16.90 -17.14
N PRO A 591 -9.11 -16.61 -15.86
CA PRO A 591 -8.53 -17.35 -14.75
C PRO A 591 -8.64 -18.84 -15.03
N HIS A 592 -7.73 -19.61 -14.42
CA HIS A 592 -7.66 -21.05 -14.62
C HIS A 592 -9.06 -21.67 -14.83
N PRO A 593 -9.28 -22.52 -15.88
CA PRO A 593 -10.60 -22.98 -16.34
C PRO A 593 -11.57 -23.47 -15.26
N ASN A 594 -10.99 -23.93 -14.15
CA ASN A 594 -11.69 -24.39 -12.98
C ASN A 594 -11.28 -23.45 -11.82
N PRO A 595 -12.21 -22.70 -11.21
CA PRO A 595 -11.88 -21.78 -10.13
C PRO A 595 -11.37 -22.55 -8.90
N PRO A 596 -10.36 -22.03 -8.19
CA PRO A 596 -9.85 -22.68 -6.98
C PRO A 596 -10.89 -22.61 -5.86
N PRO A 597 -11.20 -23.72 -5.18
CA PRO A 597 -12.00 -23.69 -3.96
C PRO A 597 -11.34 -22.79 -2.90
N LEU A 598 -12.12 -21.90 -2.28
CA LEU A 598 -11.64 -21.10 -1.16
C LEU A 598 -11.78 -21.88 0.16
N THR A 599 -10.78 -21.76 1.04
CA THR A 599 -10.71 -22.37 2.38
C THR A 599 -10.50 -21.31 3.46
N PHE A 600 -11.18 -21.50 4.59
CA PHE A 600 -11.03 -20.69 5.79
C PHE A 600 -10.94 -21.63 7.01
N PRO A 601 -9.93 -21.52 7.90
CA PRO A 601 -8.77 -20.61 7.85
C PRO A 601 -7.95 -20.72 6.54
N PRO A 602 -7.21 -19.67 6.15
CA PRO A 602 -6.46 -19.69 4.90
C PRO A 602 -5.34 -20.74 4.93
N LEU A 603 -4.95 -21.26 3.77
CA LEU A 603 -3.84 -22.22 3.64
C LEU A 603 -2.49 -21.59 4.01
N CYS A 604 -2.36 -20.28 3.81
CA CYS A 604 -1.22 -19.49 4.26
C CYS A 604 -1.71 -18.14 4.82
N VAL A 605 -1.11 -17.65 5.88
CA VAL A 605 -1.45 -16.35 6.49
C VAL A 605 -0.46 -15.24 6.09
N ALA A 606 0.70 -15.59 5.55
CA ALA A 606 1.74 -14.64 5.13
C ALA A 606 2.54 -15.19 3.93
N PRO A 607 2.16 -14.85 2.68
CA PRO A 607 1.03 -14.01 2.30
C PRO A 607 -0.32 -14.67 2.60
N PHE A 608 -1.37 -13.88 2.86
CA PHE A 608 -2.71 -14.40 3.12
C PHE A 608 -3.25 -15.12 1.88
N ILE A 609 -3.16 -16.44 1.79
CA ILE A 609 -3.63 -17.28 0.67
C ILE A 609 -4.75 -18.20 1.17
N ASN A 610 -5.97 -17.92 0.70
CA ASN A 610 -7.19 -18.62 1.08
C ASN A 610 -7.76 -19.50 -0.04
N GLY A 611 -7.07 -19.68 -1.16
CA GLY A 611 -7.52 -20.55 -2.27
C GLY A 611 -6.67 -21.82 -2.37
N GLN A 612 -7.31 -22.95 -2.67
CA GLN A 612 -6.66 -24.21 -3.02
C GLN A 612 -6.05 -24.16 -4.43
N GLU A 613 -5.41 -25.26 -4.86
CA GLU A 613 -5.07 -25.42 -6.27
C GLU A 613 -6.33 -25.30 -7.13
N PRO A 614 -6.24 -24.64 -8.31
CA PRO A 614 -7.29 -24.73 -9.28
C PRO A 614 -7.55 -26.20 -9.60
N THR A 615 -8.82 -26.56 -9.55
CA THR A 615 -9.29 -27.90 -9.83
C THR A 615 -8.76 -28.40 -11.20
N SER A 616 -8.32 -29.64 -11.34
CA SER A 616 -7.78 -30.17 -12.61
C SER A 616 -8.18 -31.64 -12.88
N ILE A 617 -7.97 -32.10 -14.11
CA ILE A 617 -8.21 -33.50 -14.55
C ILE A 617 -6.90 -34.06 -15.12
N ASN A 618 -6.53 -35.28 -14.72
CA ASN A 618 -5.25 -35.91 -15.08
C ASN A 618 -5.26 -36.65 -16.44
N THR A 619 -6.37 -36.60 -17.18
CA THR A 619 -6.54 -37.25 -18.49
C THR A 619 -6.92 -36.22 -19.56
N PRO A 620 -6.67 -36.45 -20.86
CA PRO A 620 -6.99 -35.54 -21.98
C PRO A 620 -8.50 -35.30 -22.22
N VAL A 621 -9.35 -35.52 -21.22
CA VAL A 621 -10.80 -35.35 -21.35
C VAL A 621 -11.15 -33.87 -21.09
N VAL A 622 -12.09 -33.36 -21.90
CA VAL A 622 -12.51 -31.97 -22.10
C VAL A 622 -12.67 -31.16 -20.80
N ASN A 623 -11.75 -30.20 -20.52
CA ASN A 623 -11.92 -29.11 -19.54
C ASN A 623 -11.88 -27.72 -20.23
N LEU A 624 -12.60 -27.63 -21.35
CA LEU A 624 -12.56 -26.48 -22.24
C LEU A 624 -13.57 -25.42 -21.77
N LEU A 625 -13.10 -24.22 -21.47
CA LEU A 625 -13.99 -23.07 -21.32
C LEU A 625 -14.50 -22.63 -22.69
N GLY A 626 -15.72 -23.04 -23.02
CA GLY A 626 -16.38 -22.70 -24.26
C GLY A 626 -17.23 -21.44 -24.16
N PRO A 627 -17.41 -20.73 -25.29
CA PRO A 627 -18.43 -19.70 -25.41
C PRO A 627 -19.82 -20.31 -25.22
N GLY A 628 -20.76 -19.54 -24.67
CA GLY A 628 -22.15 -19.98 -24.56
C GLY A 628 -23.09 -18.86 -24.15
N ASP A 629 -24.29 -19.23 -23.72
CA ASP A 629 -25.20 -18.30 -23.06
C ASP A 629 -24.89 -18.29 -21.55
N PRO A 630 -24.29 -17.23 -21.00
CA PRO A 630 -23.94 -17.18 -19.57
C PRO A 630 -25.14 -16.96 -18.64
N PHE A 631 -26.32 -16.64 -19.19
CA PHE A 631 -27.54 -16.41 -18.40
C PHE A 631 -28.53 -17.55 -18.50
N GLY A 632 -28.54 -18.26 -19.62
CA GLY A 632 -29.61 -19.20 -19.96
C GLY A 632 -30.95 -18.49 -20.17
N THR A 633 -32.04 -19.25 -20.11
CA THR A 633 -33.41 -18.75 -20.24
C THR A 633 -34.23 -19.09 -19.00
N PRO A 634 -34.25 -18.23 -17.96
CA PRO A 634 -34.93 -18.52 -16.69
C PRO A 634 -36.40 -18.91 -16.85
N ALA A 635 -37.12 -18.17 -17.70
CA ALA A 635 -38.54 -18.40 -17.98
C ALA A 635 -38.85 -19.78 -18.59
N GLN A 636 -37.84 -20.46 -19.14
CA GLN A 636 -37.95 -21.78 -19.77
C GLN A 636 -37.20 -22.87 -18.97
N GLY A 637 -36.56 -22.53 -17.86
CA GLY A 637 -35.71 -23.45 -17.10
C GLY A 637 -34.48 -23.95 -17.88
N VAL A 638 -34.00 -23.19 -18.87
CA VAL A 638 -32.83 -23.57 -19.69
C VAL A 638 -31.57 -23.01 -19.05
N PRO A 639 -30.69 -23.82 -18.44
CA PRO A 639 -29.55 -23.31 -17.68
C PRO A 639 -28.53 -22.59 -18.58
N PRO A 640 -27.66 -21.75 -17.97
CA PRO A 640 -26.50 -21.22 -18.67
C PRO A 640 -25.66 -22.33 -19.32
N SER A 641 -25.10 -22.04 -20.49
CA SER A 641 -24.39 -23.02 -21.33
C SER A 641 -22.91 -22.72 -21.55
N GLY A 642 -22.40 -21.56 -21.15
CA GLY A 642 -20.98 -21.21 -21.29
C GLY A 642 -20.67 -19.76 -20.92
N LEU A 643 -19.45 -19.31 -21.22
CA LEU A 643 -18.96 -17.97 -20.88
C LEU A 643 -19.50 -16.88 -21.82
N LEU A 644 -19.37 -15.61 -21.38
CA LEU A 644 -19.68 -14.43 -22.18
C LEU A 644 -18.79 -14.27 -23.42
N SER A 645 -17.55 -14.78 -23.35
CA SER A 645 -16.61 -14.76 -24.48
C SER A 645 -17.18 -15.53 -25.67
N PRO A 646 -17.04 -15.07 -26.92
CA PRO A 646 -17.40 -15.84 -28.11
C PRO A 646 -16.30 -16.83 -28.53
N GLU A 647 -15.18 -16.84 -27.82
CA GLU A 647 -14.03 -17.69 -28.11
C GLU A 647 -13.78 -18.70 -27.00
N GLN A 648 -13.13 -19.80 -27.38
CA GLN A 648 -12.76 -20.85 -26.47
C GLN A 648 -11.42 -20.52 -25.81
N ASN A 649 -11.42 -20.39 -24.50
CA ASN A 649 -10.24 -20.01 -23.73
C ASN A 649 -9.57 -21.27 -23.15
N ALA A 650 -8.73 -21.92 -23.96
CA ALA A 650 -7.74 -22.96 -23.64
C ALA A 650 -8.17 -24.27 -22.91
N PHE A 651 -7.28 -25.27 -22.98
CA PHE A 651 -7.29 -26.56 -22.26
C PHE A 651 -6.17 -26.53 -21.22
N PHE A 652 -6.40 -27.03 -20.01
CA PHE A 652 -5.37 -27.10 -18.98
C PHE A 652 -5.11 -28.55 -18.53
N GLN A 653 -3.90 -29.06 -18.75
CA GLN A 653 -3.48 -30.35 -18.19
C GLN A 653 -2.80 -30.13 -16.83
N GLY A 654 -3.36 -30.72 -15.77
CA GLY A 654 -2.76 -30.72 -14.44
C GLY A 654 -1.46 -31.54 -14.40
N PRO A 655 -0.57 -31.31 -13.41
CA PRO A 655 0.62 -32.14 -13.21
C PRO A 655 0.23 -33.60 -12.88
N SER A 656 1.03 -34.57 -13.32
CA SER A 656 0.82 -35.99 -12.99
C SER A 656 1.08 -36.28 -11.50
N LEU A 657 0.21 -37.08 -10.87
CA LEU A 657 0.32 -37.56 -9.48
C LEU A 657 1.62 -38.34 -9.22
N PRO A 658 2.15 -38.40 -7.96
CA PRO A 658 1.61 -37.90 -6.69
C PRO A 658 2.51 -36.82 -6.04
N GLY A 659 2.04 -35.57 -5.97
CA GLY A 659 2.65 -34.56 -5.10
C GLY A 659 1.86 -34.44 -3.80
N PRO A 660 2.41 -34.79 -2.61
CA PRO A 660 1.71 -34.57 -1.35
C PRO A 660 1.63 -33.07 -1.04
N THR A 661 0.41 -32.54 -0.96
CA THR A 661 0.13 -31.26 -0.33
C THR A 661 0.43 -31.38 1.17
N ASN A 662 1.33 -30.55 1.72
CA ASN A 662 1.51 -30.40 3.16
C ASN A 662 1.08 -28.98 3.59
N PRO A 663 -0.21 -28.75 3.89
CA PRO A 663 -0.74 -27.45 4.28
C PRO A 663 -0.07 -26.87 5.55
N ALA A 664 0.46 -27.72 6.43
CA ALA A 664 1.03 -27.30 7.71
C ALA A 664 2.38 -26.57 7.59
N ALA A 665 3.05 -26.66 6.44
CA ALA A 665 4.38 -26.08 6.22
C ALA A 665 4.38 -24.87 5.27
N CYS A 666 3.22 -24.43 4.78
CA CYS A 666 3.17 -23.53 3.61
C CYS A 666 4.08 -24.08 2.48
N ALA A 667 3.99 -25.39 2.19
CA ALA A 667 4.89 -26.06 1.24
C ALA A 667 4.43 -25.89 -0.23
N PRO A 668 5.35 -25.96 -1.20
CA PRO A 668 5.33 -25.08 -2.38
C PRO A 668 4.55 -25.53 -3.62
N TYR A 669 3.73 -26.58 -3.55
CA TYR A 669 3.20 -27.20 -4.77
C TYR A 669 1.94 -26.56 -5.36
N MET A 670 1.35 -25.55 -4.69
CA MET A 670 -0.06 -25.19 -4.96
C MET A 670 -0.30 -23.95 -5.85
N ILE A 671 0.74 -23.33 -6.40
CA ILE A 671 0.61 -21.97 -6.95
C ILE A 671 0.29 -21.97 -8.45
N ARG A 672 -0.99 -22.18 -8.77
CA ARG A 672 -1.53 -21.84 -10.10
C ARG A 672 -2.79 -20.96 -10.06
N GLN A 673 -3.26 -20.56 -8.87
CA GLN A 673 -4.29 -19.51 -8.75
C GLN A 673 -3.72 -18.19 -9.27
N GLN A 674 -4.47 -17.51 -10.14
CA GLN A 674 -4.16 -16.12 -10.48
C GLN A 674 -4.43 -15.26 -9.24
N ILE A 675 -3.40 -14.70 -8.60
CA ILE A 675 -3.55 -13.88 -7.39
C ILE A 675 -3.78 -12.39 -7.69
N GLY A 676 -4.07 -12.07 -8.96
CA GLY A 676 -4.38 -10.72 -9.44
C GLY A 676 -3.17 -9.96 -9.99
N GLN A 677 -3.34 -8.65 -10.10
CA GLN A 677 -2.34 -7.68 -10.54
C GLN A 677 -2.18 -6.61 -9.46
N TYR A 678 -1.07 -5.87 -9.52
CA TYR A 678 -0.98 -4.60 -8.78
C TYR A 678 -2.03 -3.64 -9.33
N MET A 679 -2.96 -3.20 -8.49
CA MET A 679 -3.93 -2.17 -8.83
C MET A 679 -3.51 -0.85 -8.19
N TYR A 680 -3.20 0.14 -9.01
CA TYR A 680 -2.85 1.49 -8.58
C TYR A 680 -4.09 2.36 -8.63
N MET A 681 -4.47 2.95 -7.49
CA MET A 681 -5.67 3.76 -7.35
C MET A 681 -5.33 5.12 -6.71
N ILE A 682 -5.79 6.21 -7.30
CA ILE A 682 -5.63 7.55 -6.71
C ILE A 682 -6.64 7.77 -5.58
N ASP A 683 -6.17 7.95 -4.35
CA ASP A 683 -6.96 8.52 -3.25
C ASP A 683 -6.66 10.01 -3.11
N ARG A 684 -7.40 10.82 -3.86
CA ARG A 684 -7.17 12.26 -3.96
C ARG A 684 -7.32 12.97 -2.61
N GLY A 685 -8.29 12.58 -1.79
CA GLY A 685 -8.54 13.15 -0.46
C GLY A 685 -7.34 13.04 0.48
N ARG A 686 -6.55 11.96 0.35
CA ARG A 686 -5.32 11.73 1.11
C ARG A 686 -4.02 12.07 0.37
N ARG A 687 -4.12 12.49 -0.90
CA ARG A 687 -2.98 12.81 -1.78
C ARG A 687 -2.00 11.65 -1.94
N GLU A 688 -2.55 10.45 -2.13
CA GLU A 688 -1.75 9.24 -2.27
C GLU A 688 -2.25 8.32 -3.38
N ILE A 689 -1.40 7.38 -3.76
CA ILE A 689 -1.77 6.24 -4.58
C ILE A 689 -1.80 5.03 -3.66
N VAL A 690 -2.95 4.40 -3.57
CA VAL A 690 -3.12 3.15 -2.83
C VAL A 690 -2.91 2.00 -3.80
N VAL A 691 -1.99 1.11 -3.45
CA VAL A 691 -1.67 -0.07 -4.24
C VAL A 691 -2.39 -1.26 -3.64
N PHE A 692 -3.29 -1.88 -4.39
CA PHE A 692 -4.05 -3.04 -3.98
C PHE A 692 -3.59 -4.32 -4.69
N ASN A 693 -3.83 -5.44 -4.04
CA ASN A 693 -4.02 -6.71 -4.75
C ASN A 693 -5.38 -6.67 -5.46
N SER A 694 -5.42 -6.76 -6.79
CA SER A 694 -6.68 -6.63 -7.56
C SER A 694 -7.69 -7.78 -7.39
N ASN A 695 -7.30 -8.89 -6.76
CA ASN A 695 -8.15 -10.04 -6.43
C ASN A 695 -8.70 -9.93 -4.99
N ARG A 696 -7.83 -9.65 -4.01
CA ARG A 696 -8.20 -9.65 -2.58
C ARG A 696 -8.53 -8.27 -2.02
N MET A 697 -8.20 -7.22 -2.76
CA MET A 697 -8.33 -5.83 -2.33
C MET A 697 -7.59 -5.49 -1.02
N SER A 698 -6.60 -6.30 -0.65
CA SER A 698 -5.65 -5.99 0.41
C SER A 698 -4.73 -4.86 -0.05
N VAL A 699 -4.49 -3.88 0.82
CA VAL A 699 -3.50 -2.82 0.58
C VAL A 699 -2.11 -3.44 0.65
N ILE A 700 -1.33 -3.27 -0.42
CA ILE A 700 0.08 -3.67 -0.52
C ILE A 700 0.97 -2.50 -0.10
N ASP A 701 0.66 -1.29 -0.60
CA ASP A 701 1.47 -0.10 -0.35
C ASP A 701 0.65 1.18 -0.49
N ARG A 702 1.17 2.29 0.03
CA ARG A 702 0.64 3.65 -0.11
C ARG A 702 1.76 4.60 -0.51
N ILE A 703 1.68 5.11 -1.73
CA ILE A 703 2.70 5.99 -2.29
C ILE A 703 2.23 7.43 -2.14
N GLN A 704 2.95 8.21 -1.33
CA GLN A 704 2.63 9.63 -1.11
C GLN A 704 2.91 10.46 -2.36
N THR A 705 1.99 11.36 -2.68
CA THR A 705 2.06 12.29 -3.81
C THR A 705 1.59 13.68 -3.36
N SER A 706 1.65 14.69 -4.23
CA SER A 706 1.33 16.06 -3.82
C SER A 706 -0.15 16.43 -4.01
N ASP A 707 -0.72 16.13 -5.19
CA ASP A 707 -2.13 16.35 -5.53
C ASP A 707 -2.51 15.53 -6.79
N PRO A 708 -2.57 14.20 -6.67
CA PRO A 708 -2.76 13.30 -7.79
C PRO A 708 -4.19 13.44 -8.35
N THR A 709 -4.33 13.50 -9.68
CA THR A 709 -5.64 13.61 -10.34
C THR A 709 -5.92 12.51 -11.37
N THR A 710 -4.93 12.17 -12.19
CA THR A 710 -4.99 11.13 -13.23
C THR A 710 -3.65 10.41 -13.29
N LEU A 711 -3.66 9.20 -13.85
CA LEU A 711 -2.46 8.40 -14.02
C LEU A 711 -2.39 7.82 -15.43
N ALA A 712 -1.17 7.55 -15.91
CA ALA A 712 -0.92 6.84 -17.15
C ALA A 712 0.18 5.81 -16.95
N MET A 713 0.00 4.61 -17.48
CA MET A 713 0.93 3.51 -17.30
C MET A 713 1.76 3.28 -18.56
N SER A 714 3.07 3.12 -18.36
CA SER A 714 3.96 2.71 -19.44
C SER A 714 3.55 1.36 -20.05
N PRO A 715 3.65 1.17 -21.38
CA PRO A 715 3.29 -0.09 -22.03
C PRO A 715 4.12 -1.30 -21.59
N ASN A 716 5.30 -1.06 -21.02
CA ASN A 716 6.15 -2.08 -20.43
C ASN A 716 5.92 -2.29 -18.92
N LEU A 717 4.88 -1.68 -18.34
CA LEU A 717 4.46 -1.81 -16.94
C LEU A 717 5.52 -1.41 -15.91
N ASN A 718 6.59 -0.71 -16.29
CA ASN A 718 7.71 -0.41 -15.38
C ASN A 718 7.58 0.96 -14.71
N LEU A 719 6.84 1.88 -15.31
CA LEU A 719 6.61 3.24 -14.81
C LEU A 719 5.13 3.59 -14.80
N LEU A 720 4.73 4.32 -13.76
CA LEU A 720 3.45 4.99 -13.62
C LEU A 720 3.69 6.51 -13.62
N ALA A 721 3.08 7.22 -14.56
CA ALA A 721 3.07 8.68 -14.60
C ALA A 721 1.83 9.20 -13.87
N VAL A 722 1.99 10.20 -13.01
CA VAL A 722 0.93 10.70 -12.13
C VAL A 722 0.89 12.22 -12.24
N VAL A 723 -0.25 12.75 -12.63
CA VAL A 723 -0.44 14.20 -12.78
C VAL A 723 -0.75 14.83 -11.43
N ASN A 724 0.10 15.78 -11.03
CA ASN A 724 -0.11 16.61 -9.84
C ASN A 724 -0.67 17.99 -10.24
N GLN A 725 -1.98 18.16 -10.15
CA GLN A 725 -2.67 19.32 -10.73
C GLN A 725 -2.23 20.65 -10.09
N LEU A 726 -2.30 20.77 -8.76
CA LEU A 726 -1.88 22.01 -8.07
C LEU A 726 -0.35 22.23 -8.11
N GLY A 727 0.43 21.17 -8.30
CA GLY A 727 1.88 21.22 -8.38
C GLY A 727 2.43 21.59 -9.75
N ASN A 728 1.60 21.57 -10.81
CA ASN A 728 2.03 21.72 -12.21
C ASN A 728 3.16 20.75 -12.60
N THR A 729 3.09 19.51 -12.12
CA THR A 729 4.13 18.49 -12.33
C THR A 729 3.53 17.14 -12.68
N VAL A 730 4.36 16.28 -13.27
CA VAL A 730 4.13 14.84 -13.39
C VAL A 730 5.17 14.10 -12.57
N SER A 731 4.73 13.22 -11.68
CA SER A 731 5.60 12.30 -10.94
C SER A 731 5.65 10.95 -11.63
N PHE A 732 6.86 10.41 -11.79
CA PHE A 732 7.11 9.08 -12.32
C PHE A 732 7.49 8.15 -11.19
N ILE A 733 6.71 7.10 -11.03
CA ILE A 733 6.88 6.10 -9.99
C ILE A 733 7.38 4.82 -10.66
N ASP A 734 8.42 4.24 -10.10
CA ASP A 734 8.88 2.91 -10.49
C ASP A 734 7.92 1.84 -9.97
N ILE A 735 7.30 1.12 -10.88
CA ILE A 735 6.34 0.06 -10.61
C ILE A 735 6.82 -1.30 -11.12
N ASN A 736 8.12 -1.42 -11.42
CA ASN A 736 8.74 -2.70 -11.73
C ASN A 736 9.06 -3.45 -10.41
N PRO A 737 8.38 -4.57 -10.11
CA PRO A 737 8.57 -5.31 -8.87
C PRO A 737 9.98 -5.90 -8.69
N THR A 738 10.77 -5.94 -9.77
CA THR A 738 12.17 -6.40 -9.77
C THR A 738 13.18 -5.28 -9.49
N SER A 739 12.72 -4.04 -9.36
CA SER A 739 13.58 -2.87 -9.17
C SER A 739 13.84 -2.57 -7.70
N ALA A 740 15.05 -2.08 -7.40
CA ALA A 740 15.42 -1.63 -6.06
C ALA A 740 14.69 -0.35 -5.61
N THR A 741 14.16 0.42 -6.57
CA THR A 741 13.38 1.65 -6.34
C THR A 741 11.87 1.43 -6.50
N PHE A 742 11.41 0.18 -6.47
CA PHE A 742 9.98 -0.14 -6.57
C PHE A 742 9.13 0.69 -5.59
N HIS A 743 8.03 1.22 -6.11
CA HIS A 743 7.10 2.15 -5.47
C HIS A 743 7.70 3.49 -5.02
N GLN A 744 8.88 3.85 -5.49
CA GLN A 744 9.47 5.16 -5.24
C GLN A 744 9.23 6.10 -6.42
N VAL A 745 9.04 7.38 -6.12
CA VAL A 745 9.08 8.44 -7.12
C VAL A 745 10.52 8.58 -7.60
N VAL A 746 10.79 8.19 -8.84
CA VAL A 746 12.12 8.22 -9.45
C VAL A 746 12.41 9.52 -10.18
N GLN A 747 11.36 10.25 -10.60
CA GLN A 747 11.48 11.54 -11.27
C GLN A 747 10.22 12.38 -11.06
N THR A 748 10.38 13.70 -10.92
CA THR A 748 9.27 14.66 -11.01
C THR A 748 9.61 15.71 -12.06
N THR A 749 8.68 15.96 -12.98
CA THR A 749 8.90 16.81 -14.16
C THR A 749 7.88 17.93 -14.18
N ALA A 750 8.35 19.17 -14.29
CA ALA A 750 7.49 20.34 -14.41
C ALA A 750 6.82 20.38 -15.79
N VAL A 751 5.53 20.72 -15.81
CA VAL A 751 4.71 20.89 -17.02
C VAL A 751 3.97 22.24 -16.96
N GLY A 752 3.01 22.47 -17.87
CA GLY A 752 2.21 23.68 -17.87
C GLY A 752 1.19 23.71 -16.72
N ALA A 753 0.46 24.82 -16.59
CA ALA A 753 -0.44 25.08 -15.48
C ALA A 753 -1.71 24.19 -15.50
N SER A 754 -2.07 23.70 -14.31
CA SER A 754 -3.23 22.83 -14.07
C SER A 754 -3.27 21.64 -15.04
N PRO A 755 -2.23 20.78 -15.04
CA PRO A 755 -2.24 19.56 -15.83
C PRO A 755 -3.39 18.67 -15.38
N ARG A 756 -4.06 18.01 -16.33
CA ARG A 756 -5.22 17.16 -16.04
C ARG A 756 -5.20 15.85 -16.81
N GLY A 757 -5.36 15.88 -18.13
CA GLY A 757 -5.31 14.67 -18.96
C GLY A 757 -3.88 14.22 -19.19
N ILE A 758 -3.64 12.91 -19.16
CA ILE A 758 -2.35 12.31 -19.49
C ILE A 758 -2.58 11.02 -20.27
N ALA A 759 -1.75 10.77 -21.28
CA ALA A 759 -1.74 9.47 -21.95
C ALA A 759 -0.32 9.09 -22.33
N TRP A 760 -0.01 7.81 -22.17
CA TRP A 760 1.27 7.23 -22.55
C TRP A 760 1.13 6.59 -23.94
N ASP A 761 2.02 6.95 -24.87
CA ASP A 761 2.03 6.33 -26.20
C ASP A 761 2.20 4.81 -26.10
N PRO A 762 1.36 4.00 -26.79
CA PRO A 762 1.49 2.54 -26.81
C PRO A 762 2.86 2.02 -27.30
N GLY A 763 3.60 2.82 -28.07
CA GLY A 763 4.98 2.51 -28.48
C GLY A 763 6.06 2.81 -27.43
N ASN A 764 5.68 3.38 -26.28
CA ASN A 764 6.55 3.80 -25.18
C ASN A 764 7.59 4.87 -25.59
N GLU A 765 7.21 5.77 -26.49
CA GLU A 765 8.06 6.86 -26.97
C GLU A 765 7.83 8.17 -26.23
N ASP A 766 6.56 8.58 -26.12
CA ASP A 766 6.15 9.88 -25.63
C ASP A 766 4.97 9.78 -24.66
N ILE A 767 4.85 10.82 -23.82
CA ILE A 767 3.79 10.97 -22.84
C ILE A 767 3.22 12.36 -23.03
N LEU A 768 1.93 12.45 -23.31
CA LEU A 768 1.26 13.71 -23.59
C LEU A 768 0.47 14.14 -22.35
N VAL A 769 0.66 15.39 -21.94
CA VAL A 769 0.03 15.97 -20.74
C VAL A 769 -0.74 17.23 -21.14
N CYS A 770 -2.05 17.22 -20.94
CA CYS A 770 -2.94 18.35 -21.20
C CYS A 770 -2.86 19.36 -20.04
N ASN A 771 -2.34 20.55 -20.33
CA ASN A 771 -2.25 21.65 -19.36
C ASN A 771 -3.46 22.56 -19.54
N GLU A 772 -4.50 22.34 -18.73
CA GLU A 772 -5.83 22.90 -18.95
C GLU A 772 -5.85 24.42 -18.86
N LEU A 773 -5.17 25.02 -17.88
CA LEU A 773 -5.21 26.48 -17.71
C LEU A 773 -4.25 27.21 -18.66
N ASP A 774 -3.12 26.59 -19.01
CA ASP A 774 -2.16 27.16 -19.96
C ASP A 774 -2.62 27.04 -21.42
N GLY A 775 -3.64 26.21 -21.70
CA GLY A 775 -4.15 26.02 -23.06
C GLY A 775 -3.14 25.34 -23.98
N ASN A 776 -2.26 24.49 -23.45
CA ASN A 776 -1.22 23.80 -24.21
C ASN A 776 -1.07 22.33 -23.76
N VAL A 777 -0.25 21.57 -24.49
CA VAL A 777 0.10 20.18 -24.16
C VAL A 777 1.61 20.06 -24.02
N SER A 778 2.07 19.49 -22.91
CA SER A 778 3.47 19.10 -22.72
C SER A 778 3.69 17.70 -23.26
N ILE A 779 4.73 17.52 -24.07
CA ILE A 779 5.19 16.23 -24.57
C ILE A 779 6.45 15.87 -23.81
N ILE A 780 6.36 14.82 -23.00
CA ILE A 780 7.46 14.28 -22.22
C ILE A 780 8.03 13.07 -22.97
N SER A 781 9.35 13.01 -23.12
CA SER A 781 10.01 11.84 -23.68
C SER A 781 9.99 10.69 -22.67
N ALA A 782 9.49 9.52 -23.05
CA ALA A 782 9.49 8.34 -22.17
C ALA A 782 10.91 7.84 -21.83
N LEU A 783 11.92 8.21 -22.63
CA LEU A 783 13.33 7.84 -22.41
C LEU A 783 14.00 8.67 -21.32
N SER A 784 13.78 9.99 -21.33
CA SER A 784 14.43 10.92 -20.39
C SER A 784 13.53 11.39 -19.26
N LEU A 785 12.22 11.16 -19.39
CA LEU A 785 11.16 11.66 -18.52
C LEU A 785 11.14 13.20 -18.41
N GLN A 786 11.76 13.92 -19.36
CA GLN A 786 11.75 15.38 -19.44
C GLN A 786 10.80 15.87 -20.52
N VAL A 787 10.22 17.06 -20.32
CA VAL A 787 9.48 17.78 -21.36
C VAL A 787 10.42 18.05 -22.53
N ARG A 788 10.15 17.42 -23.68
CA ARG A 788 10.90 17.64 -24.92
C ARG A 788 10.27 18.71 -25.79
N LYS A 789 8.96 18.95 -25.64
CA LYS A 789 8.20 19.92 -26.44
C LYS A 789 6.94 20.37 -25.73
N THR A 790 6.51 21.60 -26.02
CA THR A 790 5.18 22.11 -25.65
C THR A 790 4.47 22.56 -26.91
N VAL A 791 3.24 22.12 -27.11
CA VAL A 791 2.40 22.44 -28.27
C VAL A 791 1.20 23.24 -27.80
N SER A 792 0.96 24.40 -28.43
CA SER A 792 -0.15 25.31 -28.05
C SER A 792 -1.10 25.63 -29.21
N SER A 793 -0.70 25.34 -30.45
CA SER A 793 -1.51 25.66 -31.62
C SER A 793 -2.83 24.90 -31.59
N GLN A 794 -3.94 25.61 -31.85
CA GLN A 794 -5.28 25.02 -31.99
C GLN A 794 -5.83 24.30 -30.73
N LEU A 795 -5.28 24.63 -29.55
CA LEU A 795 -5.74 24.12 -28.26
C LEU A 795 -6.46 25.22 -27.46
N SER A 796 -7.47 24.81 -26.69
CA SER A 796 -8.30 25.70 -25.87
C SER A 796 -8.75 24.97 -24.62
N GLN A 797 -7.97 25.11 -23.56
CA GLN A 797 -8.15 24.36 -22.31
C GLN A 797 -8.25 22.85 -22.58
N PRO A 798 -7.19 22.22 -23.10
CA PRO A 798 -7.17 20.77 -23.30
C PRO A 798 -7.24 20.10 -21.93
N PHE A 799 -8.08 19.08 -21.77
CA PHE A 799 -8.26 18.45 -20.46
C PHE A 799 -8.16 16.92 -20.47
N ASP A 800 -8.22 16.29 -21.64
CA ASP A 800 -8.12 14.84 -21.80
C ASP A 800 -7.48 14.46 -23.14
N VAL A 801 -6.85 13.29 -23.23
CA VAL A 801 -6.09 12.84 -24.40
C VAL A 801 -6.10 11.32 -24.52
N ALA A 802 -6.22 10.80 -25.75
CA ALA A 802 -6.02 9.38 -26.05
C ALA A 802 -4.99 9.20 -27.17
N VAL A 803 -4.06 8.25 -27.02
CA VAL A 803 -2.99 7.98 -27.99
C VAL A 803 -3.23 6.64 -28.67
N THR A 804 -3.21 6.67 -29.99
CA THR A 804 -3.38 5.46 -30.82
C THR A 804 -2.01 4.88 -31.20
N PRO A 805 -1.87 3.59 -31.51
CA PRO A 805 -0.56 2.99 -31.74
C PRO A 805 0.12 3.52 -33.00
N ARG A 806 1.46 3.53 -32.98
CA ARG A 806 2.28 3.87 -34.15
C ARG A 806 1.94 2.94 -35.33
N GLN A 807 1.50 3.52 -36.44
CA GLN A 807 0.96 2.81 -37.60
C GLN A 807 2.03 2.21 -38.52
N GLN A 808 2.78 1.23 -38.02
CA GLN A 808 3.78 0.50 -38.78
C GLN A 808 3.16 -0.79 -39.34
N GLY A 809 2.99 -0.89 -40.66
CA GLY A 809 2.47 -2.12 -41.29
C GLY A 809 0.96 -2.36 -41.13
N PHE A 810 0.20 -1.40 -40.58
CA PHE A 810 -1.26 -1.42 -40.48
C PHE A 810 -1.85 -0.02 -40.63
N GLY A 811 -3.18 0.10 -40.66
CA GLY A 811 -3.88 1.39 -40.71
C GLY A 811 -3.51 2.17 -41.97
N PHE A 812 -2.99 3.38 -41.83
CA PHE A 812 -2.49 4.18 -42.96
C PHE A 812 -1.05 3.87 -43.34
N ASN A 813 -0.35 2.99 -42.61
CA ASN A 813 1.04 2.59 -42.81
C ASN A 813 2.00 3.80 -42.92
N ARG A 814 1.79 4.79 -42.05
CA ARG A 814 2.56 6.04 -42.00
C ARG A 814 3.70 6.00 -41.00
N SER A 815 3.80 4.94 -40.22
CA SER A 815 4.78 4.77 -39.14
C SER A 815 4.81 5.98 -38.18
N VAL A 816 3.68 6.64 -37.94
CA VAL A 816 3.46 7.69 -36.93
C VAL A 816 2.34 7.25 -35.98
N TYR A 817 2.30 7.81 -34.78
CA TYR A 817 1.15 7.68 -33.89
C TYR A 817 0.32 8.96 -33.92
N PHE A 818 -0.98 8.83 -33.61
CA PHE A 818 -1.89 9.97 -33.46
C PHE A 818 -2.36 10.09 -32.03
N ALA A 819 -2.43 11.33 -31.52
CA ALA A 819 -3.07 11.63 -30.25
C ALA A 819 -4.25 12.57 -30.45
N TYR A 820 -5.39 12.23 -29.86
CA TYR A 820 -6.64 12.99 -29.92
C TYR A 820 -6.80 13.77 -28.62
N ILE A 821 -6.84 15.09 -28.71
CA ILE A 821 -6.82 16.01 -27.57
C ILE A 821 -8.19 16.69 -27.47
N VAL A 822 -8.88 16.47 -26.35
CA VAL A 822 -10.22 17.01 -26.11
C VAL A 822 -10.12 18.37 -25.40
N ASN A 823 -10.75 19.38 -25.98
CA ASN A 823 -10.78 20.75 -25.47
C ASN A 823 -12.11 21.06 -24.76
N ARG A 824 -12.11 21.99 -23.79
CA ARG A 824 -13.33 22.42 -23.09
C ARG A 824 -14.40 23.02 -24.01
N ASN A 825 -13.99 23.62 -25.13
CA ASN A 825 -14.90 24.14 -26.14
C ASN A 825 -15.57 23.05 -27.00
N GLY A 826 -15.29 21.77 -26.74
CA GLY A 826 -15.88 20.63 -27.45
C GLY A 826 -15.17 20.24 -28.75
N ARG A 827 -14.12 20.96 -29.16
CA ARG A 827 -13.32 20.62 -30.34
C ARG A 827 -12.25 19.59 -29.98
N VAL A 828 -11.96 18.68 -30.90
CA VAL A 828 -10.91 17.66 -30.75
C VAL A 828 -9.77 17.99 -31.69
N ALA A 829 -8.59 18.27 -31.14
CA ALA A 829 -7.37 18.48 -31.92
C ALA A 829 -6.66 17.14 -32.14
N ILE A 830 -5.95 17.00 -33.25
CA ILE A 830 -5.14 15.81 -33.55
C ILE A 830 -3.68 16.19 -33.66
N PHE A 831 -2.88 15.56 -32.80
CA PHE A 831 -1.44 15.59 -32.86
C PHE A 831 -0.91 14.39 -33.67
N GLU A 832 0.08 14.64 -34.53
CA GLU A 832 0.82 13.61 -35.25
C GLU A 832 2.29 13.59 -34.77
N SER A 833 2.78 12.42 -34.38
CA SER A 833 4.15 12.23 -33.88
C SER A 833 5.22 12.61 -34.91
N GLY A 834 6.40 13.01 -34.43
CA GLY A 834 7.57 13.37 -35.25
C GLY A 834 8.55 12.23 -35.54
N PRO A 835 9.77 12.56 -36.05
CA PRO A 835 10.40 13.89 -36.03
C PRO A 835 10.04 14.81 -37.22
N ASN A 836 10.05 16.13 -37.03
CA ASN A 836 9.69 17.15 -38.04
C ASN A 836 10.91 17.79 -38.76
N THR A 837 12.03 17.08 -38.82
CA THR A 837 13.28 17.60 -39.42
C THR A 837 13.34 17.38 -40.94
N VAL A 838 14.39 17.88 -41.61
CA VAL A 838 14.57 17.80 -43.08
C VAL A 838 14.49 16.37 -43.65
N ASN A 839 14.69 15.34 -42.81
CA ASN A 839 14.50 13.92 -43.13
C ASN A 839 13.56 13.20 -42.16
N GLY A 840 12.86 13.95 -41.32
CA GLY A 840 11.96 13.43 -40.30
C GLY A 840 10.60 13.04 -40.87
N TRP A 841 10.00 11.99 -40.32
CA TRP A 841 8.69 11.51 -40.70
C TRP A 841 7.67 12.00 -39.66
N GLY A 842 6.77 12.91 -40.08
CA GLY A 842 5.68 13.43 -39.27
C GLY A 842 5.81 14.92 -38.92
N TYR A 843 4.75 15.52 -38.38
CA TYR A 843 4.71 16.95 -38.05
C TYR A 843 5.25 17.29 -36.65
N ASP A 844 5.22 16.32 -35.73
CA ASP A 844 5.50 16.54 -34.31
C ASP A 844 4.62 17.66 -33.72
N ASP A 845 3.44 17.90 -34.26
CA ASP A 845 2.58 19.05 -33.92
C ASP A 845 1.09 18.70 -34.14
N VAL A 846 0.19 19.60 -33.74
CA VAL A 846 -1.23 19.51 -34.07
C VAL A 846 -1.41 19.75 -35.58
N ILE A 847 -1.95 18.76 -36.26
CA ILE A 847 -2.14 18.75 -37.72
C ILE A 847 -3.56 19.13 -38.14
N GLY A 848 -4.50 19.17 -37.19
CA GLY A 848 -5.86 19.58 -37.48
C GLY A 848 -6.80 19.45 -36.30
N ILE A 849 -8.04 19.89 -36.52
CA ILE A 849 -9.14 19.83 -35.56
C ILE A 849 -10.31 19.12 -36.22
N ALA A 850 -10.94 18.18 -35.52
CA ALA A 850 -12.20 17.58 -35.93
C ALA A 850 -13.24 18.67 -36.25
N THR A 851 -14.03 18.45 -37.29
CA THR A 851 -15.07 19.38 -37.74
C THR A 851 -16.27 19.40 -36.80
N GLN A 852 -16.53 18.27 -36.13
CA GLN A 852 -17.60 18.11 -35.17
C GLN A 852 -17.28 18.84 -33.86
N THR A 853 -18.31 19.33 -33.19
CA THR A 853 -18.21 19.89 -31.84
C THR A 853 -18.95 18.98 -30.88
N PHE A 854 -18.22 18.34 -29.97
CA PHE A 854 -18.77 17.48 -28.94
C PHE A 854 -19.25 18.36 -27.78
N ARG A 855 -20.53 18.29 -27.40
CA ARG A 855 -21.01 19.11 -26.29
C ARG A 855 -20.59 18.50 -24.97
N ASN A 856 -19.95 19.30 -24.12
CA ASN A 856 -19.56 18.93 -22.76
C ASN A 856 -18.90 17.53 -22.68
N PRO A 857 -17.83 17.28 -23.45
CA PRO A 857 -17.17 15.98 -23.47
C PRO A 857 -16.61 15.65 -22.08
N LYS A 858 -16.58 14.36 -21.74
CA LYS A 858 -16.24 13.87 -20.40
C LYS A 858 -14.95 13.07 -20.36
N THR A 859 -14.83 12.10 -21.26
CA THR A 859 -13.69 11.18 -21.38
C THR A 859 -13.44 10.80 -22.83
N ILE A 860 -12.22 10.39 -23.14
CA ILE A 860 -11.82 9.80 -24.43
C ILE A 860 -11.02 8.51 -24.18
N GLN A 861 -11.30 7.46 -24.95
CA GLN A 861 -10.51 6.22 -24.93
C GLN A 861 -10.26 5.75 -26.36
N PRO A 862 -9.10 5.13 -26.65
CA PRO A 862 -8.81 4.61 -27.97
C PRO A 862 -9.67 3.38 -28.28
N ASP A 863 -10.11 3.23 -29.53
CA ASP A 863 -10.83 2.04 -29.97
C ASP A 863 -9.85 0.90 -30.24
N GLN A 864 -9.83 -0.09 -29.34
CA GLN A 864 -8.93 -1.24 -29.44
C GLN A 864 -9.25 -2.16 -30.63
N ALA A 865 -10.47 -2.10 -31.17
CA ALA A 865 -10.90 -2.94 -32.27
C ALA A 865 -10.62 -2.34 -33.67
N ASP A 866 -10.29 -1.05 -33.77
CA ASP A 866 -10.18 -0.31 -35.02
C ASP A 866 -8.76 0.21 -35.31
N LEU A 867 -8.09 -0.43 -36.26
CA LEU A 867 -6.72 -0.13 -36.67
C LEU A 867 -6.57 1.20 -37.45
N ARG A 868 -7.65 1.95 -37.70
CA ARG A 868 -7.60 3.29 -38.32
C ARG A 868 -7.27 4.40 -37.32
N SER A 869 -6.75 4.07 -36.14
CA SER A 869 -6.50 5.01 -35.04
C SER A 869 -7.78 5.75 -34.65
N ALA A 870 -8.86 5.02 -34.37
CA ALA A 870 -10.12 5.59 -33.91
C ALA A 870 -10.17 5.74 -32.38
N VAL A 871 -11.07 6.60 -31.91
CA VAL A 871 -11.30 6.88 -30.48
C VAL A 871 -12.80 6.94 -30.19
N TRP A 872 -13.17 6.57 -28.98
CA TRP A 872 -14.51 6.75 -28.42
C TRP A 872 -14.51 7.94 -27.46
N ILE A 873 -15.55 8.77 -27.55
CA ILE A 873 -15.73 9.96 -26.72
C ILE A 873 -17.10 9.85 -26.04
N ALA A 874 -17.12 10.00 -24.72
CA ALA A 874 -18.36 10.19 -23.95
C ALA A 874 -18.67 11.68 -23.85
N HIS A 875 -19.88 12.09 -24.20
CA HIS A 875 -20.28 13.49 -24.25
C HIS A 875 -21.80 13.65 -24.13
N GLU A 876 -22.29 14.88 -24.32
CA GLU A 876 -23.71 15.20 -24.44
C GLU A 876 -24.07 15.54 -25.88
N GLY A 877 -25.33 15.34 -26.26
CA GLY A 877 -25.87 15.61 -27.58
C GLY A 877 -25.31 14.66 -28.65
N PRO A 878 -25.99 13.55 -29.01
CA PRO A 878 -25.50 12.65 -30.04
C PRO A 878 -25.27 13.41 -31.36
N ILE A 879 -24.17 13.09 -32.05
CA ILE A 879 -23.78 13.73 -33.31
C ILE A 879 -24.56 13.09 -34.45
N ASN A 880 -25.22 13.90 -35.27
CA ASN A 880 -25.81 13.42 -36.50
C ASN A 880 -24.67 13.13 -37.51
N THR A 881 -24.47 11.86 -37.83
CA THR A 881 -23.37 11.40 -38.70
C THR A 881 -23.50 11.82 -40.16
N THR A 882 -24.66 12.33 -40.59
CA THR A 882 -24.91 12.78 -41.96
C THR A 882 -24.52 14.24 -42.17
N ASN A 883 -24.78 15.11 -41.19
CA ASN A 883 -24.53 16.55 -41.30
C ASN A 883 -23.59 17.13 -40.24
N ASN A 884 -23.05 16.29 -39.34
CA ASN A 884 -22.10 16.64 -38.28
C ASN A 884 -22.63 17.57 -37.18
N GLU A 885 -23.94 17.79 -37.12
CA GLU A 885 -24.55 18.66 -36.12
C GLU A 885 -24.72 17.94 -34.77
N PRO A 886 -24.35 18.58 -33.64
CA PRO A 886 -24.52 17.99 -32.32
C PRO A 886 -25.96 18.14 -31.80
N GLY A 887 -26.48 17.09 -31.16
CA GLY A 887 -27.75 17.10 -30.43
C GLY A 887 -27.76 18.06 -29.22
N ALA A 888 -28.82 18.01 -28.41
CA ALA A 888 -29.01 18.92 -27.27
C ALA A 888 -28.11 18.61 -26.06
N PHE A 889 -27.80 19.63 -25.25
CA PHE A 889 -27.20 19.46 -23.92
C PHE A 889 -28.11 18.64 -22.99
N GLY A 890 -27.53 17.93 -22.03
CA GLY A 890 -28.23 17.06 -21.08
C GLY A 890 -28.70 15.72 -21.64
N VAL A 891 -28.58 15.49 -22.95
CA VAL A 891 -28.85 14.20 -23.59
C VAL A 891 -27.53 13.43 -23.68
N GLY A 892 -27.40 12.28 -23.02
CA GLY A 892 -26.16 11.50 -23.05
C GLY A 892 -25.80 10.96 -24.43
N ALA A 893 -24.51 10.87 -24.73
CA ALA A 893 -24.03 10.31 -25.98
C ALA A 893 -22.64 9.66 -25.86
N VAL A 894 -22.42 8.62 -26.66
CA VAL A 894 -21.10 8.05 -26.95
C VAL A 894 -20.88 8.06 -28.46
N SER A 895 -19.73 8.56 -28.91
CA SER A 895 -19.42 8.69 -30.33
C SER A 895 -18.04 8.18 -30.66
N LYS A 896 -17.92 7.50 -31.80
CA LYS A 896 -16.65 7.06 -32.37
C LYS A 896 -16.16 8.05 -33.40
N LEU A 897 -15.04 8.70 -33.10
CA LEU A 897 -14.30 9.55 -34.03
C LEU A 897 -13.20 8.73 -34.69
N ALA A 898 -13.13 8.75 -36.02
CA ALA A 898 -12.13 8.02 -36.77
C ALA A 898 -11.63 8.83 -37.96
N ILE A 899 -10.48 8.44 -38.49
CA ILE A 899 -10.02 8.90 -39.80
C ILE A 899 -10.81 8.11 -40.86
N VAL A 900 -11.65 8.81 -41.61
CA VAL A 900 -12.56 8.23 -42.59
C VAL A 900 -12.00 8.22 -44.00
N SER A 901 -11.05 9.11 -44.30
CA SER A 901 -10.30 9.07 -45.55
C SER A 901 -8.88 9.62 -45.38
N GLY A 902 -7.97 9.09 -46.20
CA GLY A 902 -6.55 9.43 -46.24
C GLY A 902 -5.81 8.47 -47.15
N LEU A 903 -4.70 8.91 -47.74
CA LEU A 903 -3.87 8.05 -48.58
C LEU A 903 -3.18 6.97 -47.72
N THR A 904 -3.31 5.71 -48.13
CA THR A 904 -2.66 4.53 -47.54
C THR A 904 -1.25 4.36 -48.07
N GLY A 905 -0.33 3.96 -47.19
CA GLY A 905 1.06 3.65 -47.54
C GLY A 905 2.03 4.76 -47.15
N ALA A 906 3.32 4.45 -47.25
CA ALA A 906 4.36 5.45 -47.10
C ALA A 906 4.19 6.51 -48.19
N LEU A 907 4.09 7.79 -47.78
CA LEU A 907 3.94 8.92 -48.68
C LEU A 907 5.33 9.44 -49.08
N PRO A 908 5.86 9.13 -50.28
CA PRO A 908 7.21 9.52 -50.67
C PRO A 908 7.28 11.03 -50.90
N LEU A 909 8.25 11.69 -50.25
CA LEU A 909 8.62 13.07 -50.58
C LEU A 909 9.47 13.05 -51.85
N ASN A 910 8.82 13.10 -53.01
CA ASN A 910 9.48 13.30 -54.29
C ASN A 910 8.95 14.58 -54.96
N VAL A 911 9.66 15.11 -55.95
CA VAL A 911 9.23 16.32 -56.67
C VAL A 911 7.80 16.23 -57.25
N GLN A 912 7.27 15.03 -57.50
CA GLN A 912 5.88 14.85 -57.97
C GLN A 912 4.85 15.03 -56.84
N SER A 913 5.19 14.64 -55.61
CA SER A 913 4.33 14.83 -54.42
C SER A 913 4.04 16.30 -54.11
N LEU A 914 4.93 17.23 -54.51
CA LEU A 914 4.73 18.68 -54.37
C LEU A 914 3.63 19.25 -55.28
N PHE A 915 3.24 18.51 -56.32
CA PHE A 915 2.20 18.91 -57.27
C PHE A 915 0.86 18.22 -57.04
N VAL A 916 0.73 17.41 -55.98
CA VAL A 916 -0.55 16.82 -55.56
C VAL A 916 -1.12 17.72 -54.46
N PRO A 917 -2.10 18.59 -54.77
CA PRO A 917 -2.83 19.29 -53.72
C PRO A 917 -3.44 18.22 -52.83
N GLN A 918 -3.30 18.34 -51.51
CA GLN A 918 -3.85 17.39 -50.52
C GLN A 918 -3.09 16.06 -50.36
N PHE A 919 -1.82 15.98 -50.79
CA PHE A 919 -0.99 14.76 -50.67
C PHE A 919 -0.91 14.16 -49.26
N ARG A 920 -1.12 14.94 -48.20
CA ARG A 920 -1.10 14.47 -46.80
C ARG A 920 -2.44 14.55 -46.07
N ASP A 921 -3.49 15.01 -46.74
CA ASP A 921 -4.77 15.30 -46.09
C ASP A 921 -5.41 14.03 -45.53
N MET A 922 -5.97 14.15 -44.33
CA MET A 922 -6.74 13.13 -43.65
C MET A 922 -8.04 13.77 -43.18
N PHE A 923 -9.15 13.09 -43.42
CA PHE A 923 -10.46 13.58 -42.98
C PHE A 923 -10.94 12.80 -41.78
N LEU A 924 -11.41 13.55 -40.79
CA LEU A 924 -11.97 13.02 -39.56
C LEU A 924 -13.48 13.03 -39.64
N GLY A 925 -14.10 11.96 -39.18
CA GLY A 925 -15.54 11.82 -39.16
C GLY A 925 -15.99 11.04 -37.94
N VAL A 926 -17.15 11.42 -37.41
CA VAL A 926 -17.88 10.59 -36.45
C VAL A 926 -18.57 9.49 -37.24
N VAL A 927 -18.08 8.26 -37.07
CA VAL A 927 -18.58 7.08 -37.82
C VAL A 927 -19.75 6.41 -37.12
N VAL A 928 -19.86 6.57 -35.80
CA VAL A 928 -20.95 6.07 -34.97
C VAL A 928 -21.24 7.10 -33.88
N SER A 929 -22.51 7.39 -33.63
CA SER A 929 -22.96 8.17 -32.48
C SER A 929 -24.24 7.57 -31.94
N SER A 930 -24.29 7.31 -30.63
CA SER A 930 -25.44 6.71 -29.96
C SER A 930 -25.83 7.54 -28.75
N GLY A 931 -27.14 7.63 -28.50
CA GLY A 931 -27.77 8.31 -27.37
C GLY A 931 -29.00 7.52 -26.90
N PRO A 932 -29.97 8.15 -26.21
CA PRO A 932 -31.22 7.47 -25.86
C PRO A 932 -31.92 6.87 -27.10
N PRO A 933 -32.50 5.67 -27.00
CA PRO A 933 -32.71 4.88 -25.78
C PRO A 933 -31.54 3.96 -25.38
N SER A 934 -30.47 3.89 -26.16
CA SER A 934 -29.32 3.01 -25.86
C SER A 934 -28.58 3.41 -24.59
N LEU A 935 -28.63 4.69 -24.21
CA LEU A 935 -28.12 5.19 -22.93
C LEU A 935 -29.27 5.55 -21.99
N SER A 936 -29.11 5.22 -20.72
CA SER A 936 -30.04 5.54 -19.64
C SER A 936 -29.91 6.99 -19.13
N GLY A 937 -28.81 7.67 -19.43
CA GLY A 937 -28.53 9.04 -18.99
C GLY A 937 -27.21 9.59 -19.58
N VAL A 938 -26.65 10.63 -18.95
CA VAL A 938 -25.40 11.25 -19.40
C VAL A 938 -24.20 10.42 -18.93
N PRO A 939 -23.37 9.90 -19.85
CA PRO A 939 -22.19 9.13 -19.49
C PRO A 939 -21.08 10.04 -18.95
N VAL A 940 -20.24 9.52 -18.05
CA VAL A 940 -19.06 10.24 -17.53
C VAL A 940 -17.74 9.53 -17.80
N ASP A 941 -17.76 8.21 -17.95
CA ASP A 941 -16.57 7.40 -18.23
C ASP A 941 -16.93 6.12 -19.02
N ILE A 942 -15.95 5.55 -19.73
CA ILE A 942 -16.14 4.34 -20.56
C ILE A 942 -14.99 3.33 -20.39
N ALA A 943 -15.32 2.04 -20.49
CA ALA A 943 -14.38 0.93 -20.45
C ALA A 943 -14.86 -0.21 -21.37
N PHE A 944 -14.00 -1.19 -21.65
CA PHE A 944 -14.31 -2.30 -22.55
C PHE A 944 -14.11 -3.65 -21.86
N ASP A 945 -14.82 -4.69 -22.33
CA ASP A 945 -14.43 -6.05 -21.95
C ASP A 945 -13.11 -6.45 -22.63
N ASN A 946 -12.25 -7.16 -21.91
CA ASN A 946 -10.98 -7.64 -22.43
C ASN A 946 -10.96 -9.15 -22.63
N LEU A 947 -12.14 -9.78 -22.73
CA LEU A 947 -12.32 -11.23 -22.78
C LEU A 947 -11.66 -11.87 -24.01
N ARG A 948 -11.40 -11.06 -25.04
CA ARG A 948 -10.63 -11.43 -26.23
C ARG A 948 -9.39 -10.56 -26.34
N SER A 949 -8.24 -11.16 -26.10
CA SER A 949 -6.94 -10.48 -26.15
C SER A 949 -5.84 -11.40 -26.69
N LEU A 950 -4.79 -10.83 -27.26
CA LEU A 950 -3.60 -11.52 -27.75
C LEU A 950 -2.37 -11.19 -26.88
N SER A 951 -2.58 -10.86 -25.60
CA SER A 951 -1.52 -10.54 -24.62
C SER A 951 -0.45 -11.61 -24.39
N ALA A 952 -0.61 -12.82 -24.94
CA ALA A 952 0.44 -13.85 -24.98
C ALA A 952 1.51 -13.61 -26.04
N LEU A 953 1.24 -12.77 -27.04
CA LEU A 953 2.14 -12.53 -28.17
C LEU A 953 3.07 -11.34 -27.90
N PRO A 954 4.25 -11.30 -28.54
CA PRO A 954 5.18 -10.19 -28.38
C PRO A 954 4.59 -8.84 -28.78
N ASN A 955 5.02 -7.82 -28.03
CA ASN A 955 4.83 -6.42 -28.34
C ASN A 955 5.50 -6.02 -29.67
N VAL A 956 4.88 -5.07 -30.37
CA VAL A 956 5.49 -4.35 -31.48
C VAL A 956 6.63 -3.48 -30.95
N THR A 957 7.79 -3.57 -31.59
CA THR A 957 8.97 -2.77 -31.24
C THR A 957 9.09 -1.56 -32.16
N SER A 958 9.59 -0.45 -31.60
CA SER A 958 9.88 0.79 -32.31
C SER A 958 11.28 1.26 -31.93
N PHE A 959 12.01 1.86 -32.88
CA PHE A 959 13.31 2.49 -32.61
C PHE A 959 13.22 3.70 -31.66
N PHE A 960 12.02 4.25 -31.48
CA PHE A 960 11.75 5.39 -30.61
C PHE A 960 11.37 5.00 -29.17
N SER A 961 11.19 3.70 -28.89
CA SER A 961 10.76 3.24 -27.57
C SER A 961 11.84 3.44 -26.51
N ALA A 962 11.44 3.87 -25.32
CA ALA A 962 12.34 4.01 -24.17
C ALA A 962 12.89 2.68 -23.63
N ALA A 963 12.23 1.55 -23.93
CA ALA A 963 12.64 0.23 -23.50
C ALA A 963 11.98 -0.88 -24.36
N ALA A 964 12.47 -2.11 -24.27
CA ALA A 964 11.74 -3.24 -24.81
C ALA A 964 10.36 -3.35 -24.13
N GLY A 965 9.31 -3.57 -24.93
CA GLY A 965 7.98 -3.86 -24.38
C GLY A 965 8.00 -5.16 -23.58
N GLN A 966 7.13 -5.28 -22.57
CA GLN A 966 6.98 -6.54 -21.86
C GLN A 966 6.61 -7.66 -22.85
N PRO A 967 7.25 -8.83 -22.80
CA PRO A 967 6.97 -9.90 -23.76
C PRO A 967 5.51 -10.33 -23.78
N ILE A 968 4.84 -10.24 -22.62
CA ILE A 968 3.44 -10.59 -22.39
C ILE A 968 2.76 -9.52 -21.53
N ASN A 969 1.43 -9.45 -21.60
CA ASN A 969 0.55 -8.51 -20.89
C ASN A 969 0.86 -7.00 -20.99
N GLY A 970 1.86 -6.57 -21.74
CA GLY A 970 2.12 -5.14 -21.93
C GLY A 970 0.91 -4.40 -22.52
N LYS A 971 0.78 -3.11 -22.21
CA LYS A 971 -0.39 -2.27 -22.59
C LYS A 971 -0.42 -1.83 -24.06
N GLN A 972 0.34 -2.48 -24.95
CA GLN A 972 0.22 -2.18 -26.37
C GLN A 972 -1.11 -2.67 -26.93
N MET A 973 -1.69 -1.91 -27.85
CA MET A 973 -2.97 -2.24 -28.47
C MET A 973 -2.83 -3.12 -29.73
N ILE A 974 -1.60 -3.46 -30.14
CA ILE A 974 -1.29 -4.30 -31.31
C ILE A 974 -0.21 -5.33 -30.95
N ARG A 975 -0.19 -6.46 -31.67
CA ARG A 975 0.75 -7.57 -31.47
C ARG A 975 1.36 -8.04 -32.79
N ILE A 976 2.51 -8.71 -32.71
CA ILE A 976 3.18 -9.35 -33.86
C ILE A 976 2.86 -10.86 -33.87
N LEU A 977 2.31 -11.35 -34.98
CA LEU A 977 2.11 -12.77 -35.25
C LEU A 977 3.43 -13.47 -35.61
N PRO A 978 3.53 -14.81 -35.46
CA PRO A 978 4.74 -15.56 -35.84
C PRO A 978 5.18 -15.41 -37.30
N ASN A 979 4.26 -15.07 -38.21
CA ASN A 979 4.54 -14.78 -39.62
C ASN A 979 4.97 -13.31 -39.87
N GLY A 980 5.13 -12.50 -38.82
CA GLY A 980 5.49 -11.09 -38.88
C GLY A 980 4.32 -10.13 -39.09
N ALA A 981 3.09 -10.61 -39.27
CA ALA A 981 1.92 -9.74 -39.46
C ALA A 981 1.52 -9.03 -38.16
N ILE A 982 1.05 -7.79 -38.26
CA ILE A 982 0.58 -7.00 -37.12
C ILE A 982 -0.94 -7.07 -37.04
N VAL A 983 -1.44 -7.37 -35.85
CA VAL A 983 -2.87 -7.52 -35.57
C VAL A 983 -3.27 -6.72 -34.34
N LYS A 984 -4.57 -6.40 -34.22
CA LYS A 984 -5.14 -5.81 -33.01
C LYS A 984 -4.96 -6.74 -31.81
N ASN A 985 -4.59 -6.17 -30.67
CA ASN A 985 -4.39 -6.94 -29.45
C ASN A 985 -5.71 -7.39 -28.83
N SER A 986 -6.74 -6.53 -28.79
CA SER A 986 -8.03 -6.87 -28.21
C SER A 986 -9.18 -6.65 -29.20
N THR A 987 -10.26 -7.41 -29.00
CA THR A 987 -11.52 -7.26 -29.74
C THR A 987 -12.69 -7.25 -28.76
N PRO A 988 -12.92 -6.13 -28.06
CA PRO A 988 -14.04 -6.02 -27.15
C PRO A 988 -15.36 -6.21 -27.87
N ARG A 989 -16.32 -6.81 -27.17
CA ARG A 989 -17.70 -7.02 -27.62
C ARG A 989 -18.68 -6.08 -26.93
N TYR A 990 -18.36 -5.66 -25.72
CA TYR A 990 -19.17 -4.83 -24.86
C TYR A 990 -18.39 -3.58 -24.43
N MET A 991 -19.11 -2.46 -24.42
CA MET A 991 -18.66 -1.22 -23.81
C MET A 991 -19.46 -0.98 -22.53
N PHE A 992 -18.76 -0.70 -21.45
CA PHE A 992 -19.31 -0.35 -20.15
C PHE A 992 -19.29 1.16 -20.00
N VAL A 993 -20.45 1.75 -19.76
CA VAL A 993 -20.64 3.19 -19.76
C VAL A 993 -21.15 3.63 -18.39
N ALA A 994 -20.34 4.39 -17.64
CA ALA A 994 -20.71 4.91 -16.33
C ALA A 994 -21.73 6.04 -16.45
N VAL A 995 -22.92 5.87 -15.87
CA VAL A 995 -24.00 6.87 -15.85
C VAL A 995 -24.40 7.15 -14.40
N PRO A 996 -23.84 8.19 -13.76
CA PRO A 996 -24.13 8.50 -12.35
C PRO A 996 -25.56 8.97 -12.10
N ASN A 997 -26.14 9.69 -13.06
CA ASN A 997 -27.49 10.27 -12.97
C ASN A 997 -28.36 9.75 -14.14
N PRO A 998 -28.82 8.50 -14.08
CA PRO A 998 -29.74 7.96 -15.08
C PRO A 998 -31.11 8.66 -14.99
N THR A 999 -31.92 8.51 -16.04
CA THR A 999 -33.30 9.04 -16.09
C THR A 999 -34.16 8.50 -14.93
N ALA A 1000 -33.83 7.32 -14.40
CA ALA A 1000 -34.42 6.75 -13.20
C ALA A 1000 -33.36 5.98 -12.38
N GLY A 1001 -33.34 6.16 -11.04
CA GLY A 1001 -32.41 5.47 -10.13
C GLY A 1001 -31.29 6.37 -9.57
N SER A 1002 -30.25 5.76 -9.01
CA SER A 1002 -29.17 6.45 -8.26
C SER A 1002 -27.76 6.28 -8.88
N GLY A 1003 -27.67 5.72 -10.08
CA GLY A 1003 -26.43 5.45 -10.82
C GLY A 1003 -26.37 4.03 -11.38
N VAL A 1004 -25.96 3.89 -12.64
CA VAL A 1004 -25.87 2.59 -13.34
C VAL A 1004 -24.66 2.53 -14.27
N VAL A 1005 -24.26 1.31 -14.64
CA VAL A 1005 -23.37 1.08 -15.77
C VAL A 1005 -24.20 0.47 -16.91
N ASP A 1006 -24.38 1.25 -17.98
CA ASP A 1006 -24.99 0.75 -19.20
C ASP A 1006 -23.99 -0.15 -19.94
N VAL A 1007 -24.47 -1.29 -20.44
CA VAL A 1007 -23.65 -2.24 -21.20
C VAL A 1007 -24.10 -2.21 -22.65
N LEU A 1008 -23.27 -1.66 -23.54
CA LEU A 1008 -23.58 -1.54 -24.97
C LEU A 1008 -22.92 -2.66 -25.75
N ASN A 1009 -23.66 -3.32 -26.65
CA ASN A 1009 -23.12 -4.35 -27.53
C ASN A 1009 -22.52 -3.73 -28.79
N LEU A 1010 -21.20 -3.84 -28.95
CA LEU A 1010 -20.43 -3.31 -30.08
C LEU A 1010 -20.73 -4.06 -31.39
N ASP A 1011 -21.07 -5.34 -31.33
CA ASP A 1011 -21.40 -6.16 -32.51
C ASP A 1011 -22.80 -5.83 -33.07
N ASN A 1012 -23.69 -5.32 -32.22
CA ASN A 1012 -25.10 -5.10 -32.55
C ASN A 1012 -25.49 -3.61 -32.53
N GLY A 1013 -24.68 -2.77 -33.16
CA GLY A 1013 -25.01 -1.36 -33.40
C GLY A 1013 -25.20 -0.52 -32.13
N LEU A 1014 -24.53 -0.87 -31.02
CA LEU A 1014 -24.63 -0.19 -29.72
C LEU A 1014 -26.01 -0.27 -29.06
N ALA A 1015 -26.76 -1.36 -29.29
CA ALA A 1015 -27.93 -1.66 -28.49
C ALA A 1015 -27.53 -1.92 -27.03
N ARG A 1016 -28.33 -1.42 -26.08
CA ARG A 1016 -28.14 -1.73 -24.66
C ARG A 1016 -28.44 -3.20 -24.41
N THR A 1017 -27.52 -3.89 -23.75
CA THR A 1017 -27.63 -5.30 -23.38
C THR A 1017 -28.37 -5.42 -22.08
N ASP A 1018 -29.32 -6.35 -22.02
CA ASP A 1018 -30.01 -6.66 -20.79
C ASP A 1018 -29.08 -7.43 -19.84
N THR A 1019 -28.79 -6.83 -18.68
CA THR A 1019 -27.88 -7.39 -17.67
C THR A 1019 -28.58 -8.27 -16.63
N ASN A 1020 -29.92 -8.38 -16.65
CA ASN A 1020 -30.66 -9.21 -15.70
C ASN A 1020 -31.86 -9.95 -16.35
N ARG A 1021 -31.62 -11.13 -16.91
CA ARG A 1021 -32.64 -11.94 -17.61
C ARG A 1021 -33.82 -12.42 -16.73
N PHE A 1022 -33.78 -12.20 -15.42
CA PHE A 1022 -34.89 -12.52 -14.51
C PHE A 1022 -35.97 -11.44 -14.48
N GLN A 1023 -35.63 -10.22 -14.91
CA GLN A 1023 -36.54 -9.08 -14.88
C GLN A 1023 -36.97 -8.71 -16.31
N SER A 1024 -38.22 -8.27 -16.46
CA SER A 1024 -38.72 -7.86 -17.78
C SER A 1024 -38.15 -6.50 -18.19
N GLY A 1025 -37.67 -6.39 -19.42
CA GLY A 1025 -37.09 -5.16 -20.01
C GLY A 1025 -35.58 -5.24 -20.19
N THR A 1026 -34.94 -4.13 -20.55
CA THR A 1026 -33.47 -4.05 -20.67
C THR A 1026 -32.88 -3.33 -19.46
N GLN A 1027 -32.25 -4.07 -18.55
CA GLN A 1027 -31.62 -3.49 -17.36
C GLN A 1027 -30.14 -3.09 -17.59
N SER A 1028 -29.62 -2.31 -16.66
CA SER A 1028 -28.22 -1.90 -16.56
C SER A 1028 -27.66 -2.39 -15.22
N ILE A 1029 -26.33 -2.44 -15.07
CA ILE A 1029 -25.71 -2.87 -13.80
C ILE A 1029 -25.95 -1.79 -12.74
N PRO A 1030 -26.64 -2.07 -11.62
CA PRO A 1030 -26.89 -1.07 -10.59
C PRO A 1030 -25.58 -0.70 -9.87
N ALA A 1031 -25.15 0.55 -10.01
CA ALA A 1031 -23.91 1.05 -9.40
C ALA A 1031 -24.10 2.51 -8.95
N PRO A 1032 -24.73 2.73 -7.78
CA PRO A 1032 -25.03 4.08 -7.31
C PRO A 1032 -23.79 4.97 -7.25
N ASN A 1033 -23.90 6.19 -7.78
CA ASN A 1033 -22.84 7.20 -7.87
C ASN A 1033 -21.54 6.73 -8.59
N VAL A 1034 -21.63 5.78 -9.53
CA VAL A 1034 -20.48 5.39 -10.36
C VAL A 1034 -19.92 6.58 -11.12
N SER A 1035 -18.61 6.78 -11.06
CA SER A 1035 -17.92 7.93 -11.65
C SER A 1035 -16.70 7.53 -12.48
N VAL A 1036 -16.17 6.32 -12.29
CA VAL A 1036 -15.02 5.79 -13.03
C VAL A 1036 -15.30 4.35 -13.42
N VAL A 1037 -14.96 3.96 -14.65
CA VAL A 1037 -14.98 2.57 -15.11
C VAL A 1037 -13.61 2.23 -15.69
N MET A 1038 -13.01 1.13 -15.27
CA MET A 1038 -11.66 0.76 -15.71
C MET A 1038 -11.60 -0.67 -16.20
N ASP A 1039 -10.96 -0.83 -17.35
CA ASP A 1039 -10.51 -2.10 -17.90
C ASP A 1039 -8.97 -2.15 -17.95
N TYR A 1040 -8.44 -3.33 -18.26
CA TYR A 1040 -7.00 -3.56 -18.29
C TYR A 1040 -6.24 -2.61 -19.23
N PHE A 1041 -6.76 -2.25 -20.40
CA PHE A 1041 -6.04 -1.43 -21.39
C PHE A 1041 -6.41 0.06 -21.33
N ARG A 1042 -7.07 0.50 -20.26
CA ARG A 1042 -7.33 1.93 -20.01
C ARG A 1042 -6.06 2.77 -20.18
N GLN A 1043 -6.20 3.85 -20.93
CA GLN A 1043 -5.19 4.92 -21.04
C GLN A 1043 -5.49 6.08 -20.12
#